data_AF-A0AA43C8G0-F1
#
_entry.id   AF-A0AA43C8G0-F1
#
_cell.length_a   1.000
_cell.length_b   1.000
_cell.length_c   1.000
_cell.angle_alpha   90.00
_cell.angle_beta   90.00
_cell.angle_gamma   90.00
#
_symmetry.space_group_name_H-M   'P 1'
#
loop_
_entity.id
_entity.type
_entity.pdbx_description
1 polymer ?
#
loop_
_entity_poly.entity_id
_entity_poly.type
_entity_poly.pdbx_seq_one_letter_code
_entity_poly.pdbx_strand_id
1 'polypeptide(L)'
;MIGEVCNGTAATDCIFGSPDSDSIRGHGDTDCICGNDGDDTIYGGSILFPLGVDAGDLIEGGAGSDTIFGQLGADQINGNDGNDVIEGGDGDDFLFGDADNDDISGGDGNDTITGDSGADILRGDSGDDTLIGGTENDFLFGGIGADSLTGGGGDDSLNGEGGNDPQLDGGDGNDTISGGPGIDNANGGPGDDTLNGGAGDDTLNGGDGTDVINGGDGMDILNGGGGPDRVNGDGGDDLINGNADNDRLDGGTGINTVNGGTGTDVCLNFTFTDFTCELFTHATLDSFISFVERRSVVVRWSTSSEAGTMGFRVLREEGGEWMPIHDGLLPGLLASPQGGIYDLRDNGARPGQPQQYLVIEVDIRGIESEHGPFDVVPDSEGESLLSEEARYGREPHATASAGLVQKSLESDKQSAGQPVALYFGVERTGLYAVSAAEIAAGLRVDESEVQAWIQAGELRLTEGGESVAWTAAADGSELSFFGLERESLYTTERFYRLSVARGDTMTERSVSPDTITDGLVFADTVHLEENLIQGILVAQDPNEDYWYWQLVTASPDIPTDAETSFALEDVAGGGSLRVRLHGVSYDPHSVDVWVNGTLLGTTRFLGLQAHEAVFAIPDGLLDTNNRLRVAPSEPSDSIFFLDAADVTYMRGYDTSSETLQFRAEQAASVEIGGLTNGGTRFFDVTDPQRPAKLVDAVIGASGARLAIEPAIEYFAVAPGELLRPSSSWADVASDLRNANNRADYLIIAPASFIDEVEELATYRETDGFMVRIVELQDIFDEFANGSPNPNAIREFLRFANETWTTSPRFVVLVGKGSFDYREILGPAINLLPPIMALTHAGMASSDTKYADFLGDDGMPDVAIGRLPVTSGAELNTIVRQIIDYENAFDTIGNGITLFADAPDPQGDFAAMQDDIAAQLPGIWEPTSVYRSQFEDVEATRAAFFEAVKRSPRVVNYFGHSGMTTLGKREPLFGVADLETMTIDETQPIFAAMTCLASRFEVPGVISLGEALLVDEEAAIAVWGPSGNSVNEYATLLSSAFLDELHAGIETRIGPIINRAFSQLDGMEDGRDMVEIYHLLGDPALRVAKGAAPPDGAGNDGDGPQPPIDQLTEGGCSVGWTNRNTAGATLLLIGLALLIRRRRH
;
A
#
# COMPACT_ATOMS: atom_id res chain seq x y z
N MET A 1 -61.69 7.89 -2.51
CA MET A 1 -63.16 8.05 -2.68
C MET A 1 -63.38 8.35 -4.16
N ILE A 2 -63.45 7.31 -5.01
CA ILE A 2 -63.65 7.46 -6.47
C ILE A 2 -64.83 6.60 -6.97
N GLY A 3 -65.17 5.48 -6.33
CA GLY A 3 -66.23 4.55 -6.77
C GLY A 3 -67.71 5.01 -6.77
N GLU A 4 -68.03 6.21 -7.24
CA GLU A 4 -69.42 6.65 -7.51
C GLU A 4 -69.60 7.32 -8.90
N VAL A 5 -68.70 7.16 -9.87
CA VAL A 5 -68.85 7.80 -11.20
C VAL A 5 -69.91 7.10 -12.04
N CYS A 6 -69.92 5.76 -12.09
CA CYS A 6 -70.97 5.03 -12.80
C CYS A 6 -72.33 4.91 -12.05
N ASN A 7 -72.57 5.69 -10.97
CA ASN A 7 -73.81 5.69 -10.19
C ASN A 7 -74.98 6.50 -10.80
N GLY A 8 -75.04 6.60 -12.14
CA GLY A 8 -76.29 6.82 -12.87
C GLY A 8 -76.98 8.17 -12.72
N THR A 9 -76.29 9.26 -12.38
CA THR A 9 -76.87 10.61 -12.48
C THR A 9 -76.17 11.44 -13.55
N ALA A 10 -76.90 11.71 -14.63
CA ALA A 10 -76.49 12.49 -15.79
C ALA A 10 -75.85 13.86 -15.43
N ALA A 11 -74.52 13.89 -15.37
CA ALA A 11 -73.76 15.06 -15.80
C ALA A 11 -73.81 15.12 -17.34
N THR A 12 -73.61 16.29 -17.92
CA THR A 12 -73.88 16.54 -19.35
C THR A 12 -72.86 15.95 -20.34
N ASP A 13 -71.75 15.37 -19.86
CA ASP A 13 -70.68 14.72 -20.64
C ASP A 13 -70.27 13.36 -20.07
N CYS A 14 -71.23 12.49 -19.74
CA CYS A 14 -70.93 11.10 -19.39
C CYS A 14 -71.21 10.16 -20.58
N ILE A 15 -70.23 9.36 -20.99
CA ILE A 15 -70.34 8.32 -22.02
C ILE A 15 -70.30 6.95 -21.35
N PHE A 16 -71.33 6.14 -21.58
CA PHE A 16 -71.46 4.80 -20.99
C PHE A 16 -71.44 3.74 -22.09
N GLY A 17 -70.55 2.76 -21.94
CA GLY A 17 -70.53 1.51 -22.68
C GLY A 17 -71.72 0.60 -22.33
N SER A 18 -71.76 -0.52 -23.03
CA SER A 18 -72.65 -1.64 -22.81
C SER A 18 -71.92 -2.75 -22.04
N PRO A 19 -72.59 -3.85 -21.65
CA PRO A 19 -71.90 -4.99 -21.05
C PRO A 19 -71.14 -5.91 -22.04
N ASP A 20 -70.94 -5.47 -23.29
CA ASP A 20 -70.18 -6.18 -24.32
C ASP A 20 -68.95 -5.30 -24.67
N SER A 21 -67.84 -5.89 -25.14
CA SER A 21 -66.67 -5.16 -25.63
C SER A 21 -67.01 -4.02 -26.59
N ASP A 22 -66.67 -2.80 -26.19
CA ASP A 22 -67.01 -1.54 -26.82
C ASP A 22 -65.76 -0.77 -27.28
N SER A 23 -66.00 0.23 -28.14
CA SER A 23 -64.99 1.23 -28.48
C SER A 23 -65.56 2.61 -28.24
N ILE A 24 -65.06 3.26 -27.20
CA ILE A 24 -65.61 4.48 -26.63
C ILE A 24 -64.61 5.62 -26.86
N ARG A 25 -65.11 6.81 -27.18
CA ARG A 25 -64.27 7.99 -27.44
C ARG A 25 -64.95 9.24 -26.92
N GLY A 26 -64.28 9.96 -26.03
CA GLY A 26 -64.70 11.27 -25.56
C GLY A 26 -64.52 12.39 -26.59
N HIS A 27 -64.76 13.59 -26.12
CA HIS A 27 -64.79 14.84 -26.84
C HIS A 27 -63.47 15.59 -26.67
N GLY A 28 -63.47 16.88 -26.38
CA GLY A 28 -62.22 17.66 -26.30
C GLY A 28 -62.30 18.67 -25.15
N ASP A 29 -63.03 18.27 -24.13
CA ASP A 29 -63.41 18.93 -22.90
C ASP A 29 -63.61 17.82 -21.86
N THR A 30 -63.49 18.14 -20.57
CA THR A 30 -63.57 17.14 -19.48
C THR A 30 -64.77 16.21 -19.62
N ASP A 31 -64.48 14.96 -19.95
CA ASP A 31 -65.40 13.87 -20.11
C ASP A 31 -65.46 12.98 -18.86
N CYS A 32 -66.55 12.25 -18.75
CA CYS A 32 -66.67 11.12 -17.85
C CYS A 32 -67.00 9.87 -18.68
N ILE A 33 -66.20 8.82 -18.60
CA ILE A 33 -66.35 7.63 -19.45
C ILE A 33 -66.43 6.37 -18.57
N CYS A 34 -67.39 5.50 -18.84
CA CYS A 34 -67.61 4.22 -18.14
C CYS A 34 -67.69 3.07 -19.17
N GLY A 35 -66.74 2.13 -19.19
CA GLY A 35 -66.76 0.94 -20.07
C GLY A 35 -67.85 -0.07 -19.70
N ASN A 36 -67.92 -0.44 -18.42
CA ASN A 36 -68.80 -1.45 -17.80
C ASN A 36 -68.24 -2.88 -17.88
N ASP A 37 -68.93 -3.85 -18.50
CA ASP A 37 -68.41 -5.23 -18.59
C ASP A 37 -67.88 -5.45 -20.02
N GLY A 38 -66.84 -6.28 -20.18
CA GLY A 38 -66.27 -6.69 -21.47
C GLY A 38 -64.99 -5.93 -21.83
N ASP A 39 -64.15 -6.54 -22.66
CA ASP A 39 -62.85 -5.97 -23.08
C ASP A 39 -63.04 -4.71 -23.95
N ASP A 40 -62.90 -3.53 -23.37
CA ASP A 40 -63.21 -2.24 -23.98
C ASP A 40 -61.97 -1.54 -24.55
N THR A 41 -62.17 -0.64 -25.52
CA THR A 41 -61.13 0.30 -25.96
C THR A 41 -61.62 1.73 -25.80
N ILE A 42 -61.05 2.45 -24.85
CA ILE A 42 -61.48 3.79 -24.43
C ILE A 42 -60.44 4.84 -24.80
N TYR A 43 -60.91 5.97 -25.32
CA TYR A 43 -60.11 7.16 -25.63
C TYR A 43 -60.72 8.36 -24.91
N GLY A 44 -60.00 9.02 -24.00
CA GLY A 44 -60.40 10.26 -23.32
C GLY A 44 -60.72 11.36 -24.34
N GLY A 45 -59.72 11.77 -25.11
CA GLY A 45 -59.91 12.78 -26.17
C GLY A 45 -60.32 12.31 -27.58
N SER A 46 -60.70 13.27 -28.41
CA SER A 46 -60.90 13.13 -29.86
C SER A 46 -59.70 13.62 -30.69
N ILE A 47 -59.06 12.70 -31.43
CA ILE A 47 -57.96 12.94 -32.42
C ILE A 47 -58.24 13.94 -33.56
N LEU A 48 -59.40 14.62 -33.58
CA LEU A 48 -59.88 15.47 -34.67
C LEU A 48 -59.79 17.00 -34.43
N PHE A 49 -59.34 17.48 -33.27
CA PHE A 49 -59.21 18.92 -33.00
C PHE A 49 -57.84 19.33 -32.41
N PRO A 50 -56.84 19.69 -33.25
CA PRO A 50 -55.48 19.99 -32.79
C PRO A 50 -55.31 21.41 -32.19
N LEU A 51 -56.35 22.01 -31.60
CA LEU A 51 -56.30 23.39 -31.05
C LEU A 51 -57.16 23.62 -29.79
N GLY A 52 -57.61 22.56 -29.11
CA GLY A 52 -58.21 22.64 -27.77
C GLY A 52 -57.16 22.31 -26.72
N VAL A 53 -57.19 23.00 -25.57
CA VAL A 53 -56.65 22.43 -24.34
C VAL A 53 -57.61 21.30 -24.00
N ASP A 54 -57.17 20.06 -24.15
CA ASP A 54 -57.95 18.98 -23.56
C ASP A 54 -57.89 19.15 -22.04
N ALA A 55 -59.02 18.96 -21.38
CA ALA A 55 -59.17 19.21 -19.96
C ALA A 55 -59.36 17.86 -19.29
N GLY A 56 -58.67 17.61 -18.19
CA GLY A 56 -58.64 16.32 -17.51
C GLY A 56 -59.97 15.57 -17.46
N ASP A 57 -59.93 14.30 -17.82
CA ASP A 57 -61.04 13.35 -17.94
C ASP A 57 -61.17 12.45 -16.71
N LEU A 58 -62.31 11.78 -16.59
CA LEU A 58 -62.56 10.77 -15.56
C LEU A 58 -63.05 9.47 -16.21
N ILE A 59 -62.22 8.43 -16.22
CA ILE A 59 -62.44 7.19 -16.96
C ILE A 59 -62.50 5.99 -16.00
N GLU A 60 -63.54 5.16 -16.12
CA GLU A 60 -63.66 3.85 -15.46
C GLU A 60 -63.77 2.77 -16.57
N GLY A 61 -62.83 1.83 -16.64
CA GLY A 61 -62.84 0.67 -17.56
C GLY A 61 -63.97 -0.29 -17.21
N GLY A 62 -63.85 -0.95 -16.06
CA GLY A 62 -64.87 -1.80 -15.47
C GLY A 62 -64.38 -3.24 -15.41
N ALA A 63 -65.25 -4.22 -15.66
CA ALA A 63 -64.84 -5.62 -15.65
C ALA A 63 -64.45 -6.08 -17.05
N GLY A 64 -63.22 -6.52 -17.28
CA GLY A 64 -62.75 -6.87 -18.62
C GLY A 64 -61.24 -6.76 -18.74
N SER A 65 -60.68 -7.04 -19.91
CA SER A 65 -59.31 -6.61 -20.22
C SER A 65 -59.37 -5.43 -21.17
N ASP A 66 -59.26 -4.24 -20.63
CA ASP A 66 -59.51 -2.97 -21.29
C ASP A 66 -58.23 -2.36 -21.87
N THR A 67 -58.41 -1.44 -22.80
CA THR A 67 -57.33 -0.60 -23.34
C THR A 67 -57.76 0.86 -23.30
N ILE A 68 -57.13 1.65 -22.44
CA ILE A 68 -57.54 3.01 -22.12
C ILE A 68 -56.43 4.01 -22.49
N PHE A 69 -56.79 5.09 -23.18
CA PHE A 69 -55.88 6.17 -23.55
C PHE A 69 -56.43 7.53 -23.09
N GLY A 70 -55.83 8.17 -22.09
CA GLY A 70 -56.21 9.50 -21.56
C GLY A 70 -56.01 10.62 -22.59
N GLN A 71 -54.80 10.68 -23.16
CA GLN A 71 -54.30 11.62 -24.18
C GLN A 71 -53.68 12.91 -23.65
N LEU A 72 -54.47 13.98 -23.47
CA LEU A 72 -53.94 15.28 -23.05
C LEU A 72 -54.76 15.73 -21.85
N GLY A 73 -54.15 16.50 -20.95
CA GLY A 73 -54.81 16.97 -19.74
C GLY A 73 -54.57 16.05 -18.55
N ALA A 74 -54.89 16.55 -17.36
CA ALA A 74 -54.68 15.83 -16.09
C ALA A 74 -55.86 14.89 -15.78
N ASP A 75 -55.74 13.63 -16.18
CA ASP A 75 -56.78 12.62 -16.20
C ASP A 75 -56.86 11.83 -14.88
N GLN A 76 -58.02 11.23 -14.64
CA GLN A 76 -58.25 10.24 -13.58
C GLN A 76 -58.79 8.97 -14.21
N ILE A 77 -58.02 7.89 -14.20
CA ILE A 77 -58.34 6.64 -14.89
C ILE A 77 -58.33 5.48 -13.89
N ASN A 78 -59.36 4.64 -13.93
CA ASN A 78 -59.43 3.39 -13.17
C ASN A 78 -59.74 2.19 -14.08
N GLY A 79 -58.87 1.17 -14.08
CA GLY A 79 -59.03 -0.10 -14.79
C GLY A 79 -60.18 -0.92 -14.22
N ASN A 80 -60.15 -1.19 -12.90
CA ASN A 80 -61.06 -2.05 -12.13
C ASN A 80 -60.70 -3.55 -12.21
N ASP A 81 -61.61 -4.41 -12.67
CA ASP A 81 -61.40 -5.88 -12.60
C ASP A 81 -60.87 -6.37 -13.96
N GLY A 82 -59.68 -6.97 -13.99
CA GLY A 82 -59.13 -7.70 -15.13
C GLY A 82 -57.89 -7.03 -15.73
N ASN A 83 -57.20 -7.74 -16.62
CA ASN A 83 -55.88 -7.31 -17.10
C ASN A 83 -55.97 -6.15 -18.10
N ASP A 84 -55.70 -4.94 -17.66
CA ASP A 84 -55.88 -3.71 -18.40
C ASP A 84 -54.57 -3.16 -18.99
N VAL A 85 -54.71 -2.33 -20.03
CA VAL A 85 -53.63 -1.52 -20.60
C VAL A 85 -54.03 -0.05 -20.54
N ILE A 86 -53.31 0.77 -19.79
CA ILE A 86 -53.64 2.18 -19.55
C ILE A 86 -52.48 3.09 -19.97
N GLU A 87 -52.75 4.12 -20.78
CA GLU A 87 -51.81 5.18 -21.16
C GLU A 87 -52.42 6.54 -20.77
N GLY A 88 -51.82 7.26 -19.82
CA GLY A 88 -52.26 8.57 -19.34
C GLY A 88 -52.12 9.65 -20.41
N GLY A 89 -50.90 9.90 -20.86
CA GLY A 89 -50.58 10.83 -21.93
C GLY A 89 -49.86 12.09 -21.43
N ASP A 90 -50.18 13.27 -21.97
CA ASP A 90 -49.60 14.53 -21.47
C ASP A 90 -50.49 15.07 -20.32
N GLY A 91 -49.98 15.21 -19.10
CA GLY A 91 -50.79 15.66 -17.95
C GLY A 91 -50.18 15.28 -16.63
N ASP A 92 -50.74 15.79 -15.52
CA ASP A 92 -50.44 15.24 -14.19
C ASP A 92 -51.61 14.29 -13.84
N ASP A 93 -51.46 13.00 -14.13
CA ASP A 93 -52.53 12.01 -14.15
C ASP A 93 -52.63 11.18 -12.86
N PHE A 94 -53.80 10.62 -12.62
CA PHE A 94 -54.06 9.67 -11.53
C PHE A 94 -54.60 8.35 -12.11
N LEU A 95 -53.79 7.30 -12.10
CA LEU A 95 -54.06 6.03 -12.75
C LEU A 95 -54.15 4.90 -11.71
N PHE A 96 -55.19 4.08 -11.79
CA PHE A 96 -55.43 2.93 -10.92
C PHE A 96 -55.66 1.66 -11.75
N GLY A 97 -54.93 0.58 -11.46
CA GLY A 97 -55.13 -0.75 -12.03
C GLY A 97 -56.26 -1.52 -11.35
N ASP A 98 -56.27 -1.50 -10.01
CA ASP A 98 -57.15 -2.23 -9.10
C ASP A 98 -56.83 -3.74 -8.98
N ALA A 99 -57.44 -4.62 -9.77
CA ALA A 99 -57.32 -6.07 -9.57
C ALA A 99 -56.96 -6.83 -10.86
N ASP A 100 -56.16 -7.89 -10.70
CA ASP A 100 -55.52 -8.65 -11.77
C ASP A 100 -54.31 -7.89 -12.36
N ASN A 101 -53.69 -8.39 -13.44
CA ASN A 101 -52.37 -7.91 -13.87
C ASN A 101 -52.46 -6.85 -14.98
N ASP A 102 -52.00 -5.64 -14.68
CA ASP A 102 -52.13 -4.45 -15.53
C ASP A 102 -50.81 -3.96 -16.14
N ASP A 103 -50.90 -3.23 -17.26
CA ASP A 103 -49.78 -2.53 -17.92
C ASP A 103 -50.13 -1.03 -18.04
N ILE A 104 -49.55 -0.20 -17.17
CA ILE A 104 -49.93 1.20 -16.98
C ILE A 104 -48.73 2.12 -17.27
N SER A 105 -48.93 3.15 -18.08
CA SER A 105 -47.96 4.20 -18.41
C SER A 105 -48.56 5.59 -18.15
N GLY A 106 -47.83 6.42 -17.39
CA GLY A 106 -48.17 7.80 -17.05
C GLY A 106 -48.07 8.72 -18.26
N GLY A 107 -46.85 8.92 -18.76
CA GLY A 107 -46.59 9.69 -19.97
C GLY A 107 -45.77 10.95 -19.67
N ASP A 108 -46.18 12.10 -20.19
CA ASP A 108 -45.50 13.38 -19.97
C ASP A 108 -46.21 14.15 -18.83
N GLY A 109 -45.57 14.33 -17.68
CA GLY A 109 -46.05 15.14 -16.55
C GLY A 109 -45.85 14.41 -15.23
N ASN A 110 -46.34 14.97 -14.12
CA ASN A 110 -46.09 14.38 -12.79
C ASN A 110 -47.26 13.48 -12.39
N ASP A 111 -47.14 12.19 -12.62
CA ASP A 111 -48.21 11.21 -12.54
C ASP A 111 -48.25 10.47 -11.19
N THR A 112 -49.41 9.94 -10.84
CA THR A 112 -49.61 9.04 -9.70
C THR A 112 -50.26 7.75 -10.18
N ILE A 113 -49.55 6.64 -10.06
CA ILE A 113 -49.95 5.33 -10.58
C ILE A 113 -50.06 4.33 -9.42
N THR A 114 -51.13 3.53 -9.36
CA THR A 114 -51.31 2.46 -8.36
C THR A 114 -51.80 1.18 -9.03
N GLY A 115 -51.09 0.06 -8.87
CA GLY A 115 -51.47 -1.27 -9.37
C GLY A 115 -52.50 -1.99 -8.51
N ASP A 116 -52.35 -1.88 -7.18
CA ASP A 116 -53.18 -2.53 -6.14
C ASP A 116 -52.97 -4.05 -6.01
N SER A 117 -53.65 -4.92 -6.76
CA SER A 117 -53.49 -6.37 -6.59
C SER A 117 -53.34 -7.11 -7.91
N GLY A 118 -52.20 -7.78 -8.08
CA GLY A 118 -51.85 -8.41 -9.35
C GLY A 118 -50.35 -8.33 -9.55
N ALA A 119 -49.84 -8.96 -10.61
CA ALA A 119 -48.45 -8.77 -11.01
C ALA A 119 -48.40 -7.73 -12.14
N ASP A 120 -48.20 -6.48 -11.78
CA ASP A 120 -48.40 -5.29 -12.60
C ASP A 120 -47.11 -4.79 -13.25
N ILE A 121 -47.25 -3.97 -14.29
CA ILE A 121 -46.17 -3.24 -14.95
C ILE A 121 -46.53 -1.76 -14.95
N LEU A 122 -45.80 -0.94 -14.21
CA LEU A 122 -46.05 0.49 -14.05
C LEU A 122 -44.89 1.31 -14.63
N ARG A 123 -45.17 2.36 -15.40
CA ARG A 123 -44.18 3.28 -15.99
C ARG A 123 -44.57 4.74 -15.74
N GLY A 124 -43.70 5.54 -15.13
CA GLY A 124 -43.91 6.99 -14.98
C GLY A 124 -43.66 7.75 -16.28
N ASP A 125 -42.58 7.39 -16.97
CA ASP A 125 -42.09 7.99 -18.22
C ASP A 125 -41.37 9.34 -18.04
N SER A 126 -42.03 10.50 -18.11
CA SER A 126 -41.34 11.81 -18.04
C SER A 126 -42.02 12.78 -17.08
N GLY A 127 -41.40 13.02 -15.93
CA GLY A 127 -41.86 13.95 -14.90
C GLY A 127 -41.42 13.46 -13.53
N ASP A 128 -41.84 14.13 -12.47
CA ASP A 128 -41.59 13.63 -11.10
C ASP A 128 -42.80 12.78 -10.68
N ASP A 129 -42.68 11.46 -10.82
CA ASP A 129 -43.80 10.51 -10.73
C ASP A 129 -43.90 9.78 -9.38
N THR A 130 -45.06 9.22 -9.08
CA THR A 130 -45.30 8.36 -7.90
C THR A 130 -45.95 7.06 -8.30
N LEU A 131 -45.27 5.93 -8.11
CA LEU A 131 -45.71 4.59 -8.50
C LEU A 131 -45.85 3.69 -7.27
N ILE A 132 -46.97 2.98 -7.15
CA ILE A 132 -47.25 2.02 -6.07
C ILE A 132 -47.69 0.70 -6.70
N GLY A 133 -46.91 -0.38 -6.55
CA GLY A 133 -47.21 -1.72 -7.08
C GLY A 133 -48.43 -2.33 -6.39
N GLY A 134 -48.28 -2.69 -5.12
CA GLY A 134 -49.37 -3.17 -4.28
C GLY A 134 -49.08 -4.55 -3.71
N THR A 135 -49.76 -5.59 -4.16
CA THR A 135 -49.52 -6.97 -3.71
C THR A 135 -49.31 -7.90 -4.89
N GLU A 136 -48.49 -8.94 -4.68
CA GLU A 136 -47.90 -9.82 -5.70
C GLU A 136 -46.65 -9.16 -6.33
N ASN A 137 -46.12 -9.71 -7.42
CA ASN A 137 -44.78 -9.37 -7.90
C ASN A 137 -44.84 -8.38 -9.06
N ASP A 138 -44.46 -7.13 -8.80
CA ASP A 138 -44.64 -5.99 -9.70
C ASP A 138 -43.35 -5.54 -10.39
N PHE A 139 -43.51 -4.83 -11.51
CA PHE A 139 -42.41 -4.16 -12.21
C PHE A 139 -42.68 -2.66 -12.32
N LEU A 140 -41.86 -1.84 -11.64
CA LEU A 140 -42.01 -0.38 -11.60
C LEU A 140 -40.82 0.28 -12.30
N PHE A 141 -41.11 1.22 -13.21
CA PHE A 141 -40.12 2.03 -13.92
C PHE A 141 -40.43 3.53 -13.71
N GLY A 142 -39.54 4.28 -13.05
CA GLY A 142 -39.70 5.73 -12.82
C GLY A 142 -39.68 6.50 -14.12
N GLY A 143 -38.51 6.56 -14.75
CA GLY A 143 -38.35 7.20 -16.05
C GLY A 143 -37.38 8.38 -15.95
N ILE A 144 -37.78 9.55 -16.47
CA ILE A 144 -36.98 10.77 -16.38
C ILE A 144 -37.62 11.73 -15.37
N GLY A 145 -36.97 11.95 -14.24
CA GLY A 145 -37.39 12.92 -13.23
C GLY A 145 -37.07 12.44 -11.83
N ALA A 146 -37.53 13.13 -10.80
CA ALA A 146 -37.33 12.71 -9.41
C ALA A 146 -38.52 11.88 -8.94
N ASP A 147 -38.41 10.56 -9.03
CA ASP A 147 -39.53 9.63 -8.90
C ASP A 147 -39.61 8.99 -7.51
N SER A 148 -40.81 8.54 -7.14
CA SER A 148 -41.06 7.80 -5.90
C SER A 148 -41.74 6.46 -6.21
N LEU A 149 -41.06 5.34 -5.96
CA LEU A 149 -41.55 4.00 -6.24
C LEU A 149 -41.73 3.20 -4.93
N THR A 150 -42.82 2.43 -4.84
CA THR A 150 -43.07 1.49 -3.73
C THR A 150 -43.60 0.18 -4.28
N GLY A 151 -42.89 -0.93 -4.09
CA GLY A 151 -43.28 -2.28 -4.54
C GLY A 151 -44.49 -2.79 -3.78
N GLY A 152 -44.36 -2.95 -2.46
CA GLY A 152 -45.47 -3.28 -1.58
C GLY A 152 -45.29 -4.65 -0.94
N GLY A 153 -45.99 -5.68 -1.42
CA GLY A 153 -45.84 -7.02 -0.87
C GLY A 153 -45.78 -8.09 -1.95
N GLY A 154 -44.65 -8.78 -2.08
CA GLY A 154 -44.33 -9.69 -3.17
C GLY A 154 -42.84 -9.59 -3.46
N ASP A 155 -42.34 -10.34 -4.45
CA ASP A 155 -40.95 -10.16 -4.90
C ASP A 155 -40.95 -9.19 -6.09
N ASP A 156 -40.70 -7.91 -5.82
CA ASP A 156 -40.88 -6.78 -6.74
C ASP A 156 -39.59 -6.38 -7.47
N SER A 157 -39.73 -5.69 -8.61
CA SER A 157 -38.62 -5.13 -9.38
C SER A 157 -38.82 -3.64 -9.63
N LEU A 158 -38.00 -2.81 -9.00
CA LEU A 158 -38.05 -1.35 -9.08
C LEU A 158 -36.83 -0.80 -9.83
N ASN A 159 -37.06 0.14 -10.74
CA ASN A 159 -36.01 0.83 -11.49
C ASN A 159 -36.32 2.33 -11.57
N GLY A 160 -35.54 3.17 -10.88
CA GLY A 160 -35.67 4.63 -10.92
C GLY A 160 -35.36 5.25 -12.29
N GLU A 161 -34.49 4.59 -13.04
CA GLU A 161 -33.99 5.01 -14.36
C GLU A 161 -33.14 6.28 -14.36
N GLY A 162 -33.69 7.49 -14.27
CA GLY A 162 -32.85 8.68 -14.38
C GLY A 162 -33.42 9.91 -13.71
N GLY A 163 -32.65 10.48 -12.79
CA GLY A 163 -33.02 11.68 -12.04
C GLY A 163 -32.44 11.60 -10.65
N ASN A 164 -33.08 12.18 -9.64
CA ASN A 164 -32.66 11.96 -8.26
C ASN A 164 -33.87 11.43 -7.52
N ASP A 165 -33.91 10.13 -7.27
CA ASP A 165 -35.10 9.44 -6.81
C ASP A 165 -35.14 9.41 -5.27
N PRO A 166 -35.96 10.27 -4.63
CA PRO A 166 -35.94 10.43 -3.18
C PRO A 166 -36.44 9.20 -2.41
N GLN A 167 -37.10 8.24 -3.08
CA GLN A 167 -37.66 7.06 -2.44
C GLN A 167 -37.90 5.91 -3.43
N LEU A 168 -37.12 4.84 -3.28
CA LEU A 168 -37.35 3.52 -3.86
C LEU A 168 -37.53 2.51 -2.72
N ASP A 169 -38.73 1.99 -2.50
CA ASP A 169 -39.05 1.11 -1.36
C ASP A 169 -39.57 -0.25 -1.85
N GLY A 170 -38.84 -1.33 -1.62
CA GLY A 170 -39.21 -2.69 -2.05
C GLY A 170 -40.47 -3.16 -1.34
N GLY A 171 -40.43 -3.23 -0.01
CA GLY A 171 -41.57 -3.61 0.81
C GLY A 171 -41.36 -4.97 1.45
N ASP A 172 -42.41 -5.79 1.54
CA ASP A 172 -42.32 -7.16 2.07
C ASP A 172 -42.01 -8.14 0.91
N GLY A 173 -40.91 -8.87 0.97
CA GLY A 173 -40.56 -9.91 -0.02
C GLY A 173 -39.12 -9.80 -0.48
N ASN A 174 -38.71 -10.61 -1.47
CA ASN A 174 -37.33 -10.59 -1.95
C ASN A 174 -37.21 -9.69 -3.19
N ASP A 175 -36.88 -8.43 -2.98
CA ASP A 175 -36.99 -7.38 -3.98
C ASP A 175 -35.70 -7.15 -4.78
N THR A 176 -35.84 -6.57 -5.97
CA THR A 176 -34.73 -6.09 -6.80
C THR A 176 -34.89 -4.61 -7.11
N ILE A 177 -33.99 -3.78 -6.61
CA ILE A 177 -34.05 -2.32 -6.74
C ILE A 177 -32.82 -1.78 -7.46
N SER A 178 -33.02 -0.91 -8.45
CA SER A 178 -31.98 -0.15 -9.15
C SER A 178 -32.30 1.34 -9.12
N GLY A 179 -31.40 2.18 -8.60
CA GLY A 179 -31.52 3.64 -8.64
C GLY A 179 -31.33 4.17 -10.05
N GLY A 180 -30.11 4.01 -10.58
CA GLY A 180 -29.74 4.53 -11.89
C GLY A 180 -28.71 5.66 -11.74
N PRO A 181 -28.50 6.50 -12.77
CA PRO A 181 -27.81 7.77 -12.61
C PRO A 181 -28.63 8.75 -11.77
N GLY A 182 -28.10 9.23 -10.65
CA GLY A 182 -28.84 10.09 -9.74
C GLY A 182 -28.21 10.33 -8.38
N ILE A 183 -28.98 10.90 -7.48
CA ILE A 183 -28.73 10.79 -6.03
C ILE A 183 -30.00 10.14 -5.51
N ASP A 184 -29.91 8.84 -5.29
CA ASP A 184 -31.07 7.98 -5.09
C ASP A 184 -31.11 7.46 -3.66
N ASN A 185 -32.32 7.13 -3.18
CA ASN A 185 -32.53 6.61 -1.84
C ASN A 185 -33.39 5.35 -1.88
N ALA A 186 -32.75 4.20 -1.65
CA ALA A 186 -33.33 2.87 -1.80
C ALA A 186 -33.39 2.10 -0.46
N ASN A 187 -34.50 1.39 -0.24
CA ASN A 187 -34.74 0.53 0.91
C ASN A 187 -35.35 -0.80 0.45
N GLY A 188 -34.72 -1.93 0.79
CA GLY A 188 -35.21 -3.27 0.48
C GLY A 188 -36.46 -3.61 1.28
N GLY A 189 -36.31 -3.67 2.61
CA GLY A 189 -37.41 -3.99 3.52
C GLY A 189 -37.20 -5.37 4.16
N PRO A 190 -38.26 -6.08 4.56
CA PRO A 190 -38.11 -7.46 5.03
C PRO A 190 -38.04 -8.47 3.87
N GLY A 191 -36.95 -9.23 3.78
CA GLY A 191 -36.74 -10.27 2.77
C GLY A 191 -35.26 -10.40 2.41
N ASP A 192 -34.90 -11.30 1.49
CA ASP A 192 -33.52 -11.35 0.97
C ASP A 192 -33.44 -10.49 -0.32
N ASP A 193 -32.96 -9.26 -0.18
CA ASP A 193 -33.09 -8.23 -1.22
C ASP A 193 -31.80 -8.04 -2.06
N THR A 194 -31.95 -7.45 -3.25
CA THR A 194 -30.84 -7.03 -4.11
C THR A 194 -30.97 -5.56 -4.51
N LEU A 195 -30.03 -4.73 -4.05
CA LEU A 195 -30.04 -3.28 -4.28
C LEU A 195 -28.80 -2.85 -5.09
N ASN A 196 -28.98 -1.93 -6.03
CA ASN A 196 -27.91 -1.28 -6.79
C ASN A 196 -28.16 0.23 -6.93
N GLY A 197 -27.26 1.07 -6.42
CA GLY A 197 -27.41 2.54 -6.43
C GLY A 197 -27.28 3.07 -7.85
N GLY A 198 -26.11 2.84 -8.45
CA GLY A 198 -25.87 3.19 -9.84
C GLY A 198 -24.77 4.22 -9.95
N ALA A 199 -25.08 5.44 -10.38
CA ALA A 199 -24.06 6.49 -10.51
C ALA A 199 -24.52 7.77 -9.82
N GLY A 200 -23.73 8.24 -8.86
CA GLY A 200 -23.92 9.41 -8.03
C GLY A 200 -23.96 9.02 -6.56
N ASP A 201 -24.21 9.99 -5.66
CA ASP A 201 -24.03 9.78 -4.22
C ASP A 201 -25.30 9.20 -3.60
N ASP A 202 -25.42 7.88 -3.53
CA ASP A 202 -26.67 7.17 -3.20
C ASP A 202 -26.79 6.78 -1.72
N THR A 203 -28.02 6.48 -1.26
CA THR A 203 -28.28 5.94 0.09
C THR A 203 -29.08 4.64 -0.02
N LEU A 204 -28.50 3.52 0.43
CA LEU A 204 -29.06 2.18 0.31
C LEU A 204 -29.18 1.50 1.67
N ASN A 205 -30.33 0.86 1.94
CA ASN A 205 -30.58 0.07 3.14
C ASN A 205 -31.20 -1.29 2.77
N GLY A 206 -30.53 -2.39 3.13
CA GLY A 206 -31.02 -3.76 2.88
C GLY A 206 -32.31 -4.04 3.64
N GLY A 207 -32.24 -4.02 4.97
CA GLY A 207 -33.41 -4.21 5.81
C GLY A 207 -33.29 -5.44 6.71
N ASP A 208 -34.33 -6.26 6.85
CA ASP A 208 -34.24 -7.51 7.60
C ASP A 208 -34.10 -8.66 6.59
N GLY A 209 -32.97 -9.38 6.55
CA GLY A 209 -32.70 -10.26 5.42
C GLY A 209 -31.31 -10.87 5.34
N THR A 210 -31.03 -11.55 4.25
CA THR A 210 -29.66 -11.77 3.76
C THR A 210 -29.53 -10.98 2.46
N ASP A 211 -29.02 -9.77 2.57
CA ASP A 211 -29.12 -8.80 1.49
C ASP A 211 -27.85 -8.72 0.63
N VAL A 212 -28.02 -8.30 -0.62
CA VAL A 212 -26.93 -7.98 -1.55
C VAL A 212 -27.03 -6.52 -1.97
N ILE A 213 -26.07 -5.71 -1.53
CA ILE A 213 -26.06 -4.27 -1.76
C ILE A 213 -24.84 -3.89 -2.60
N ASN A 214 -25.04 -3.10 -3.67
CA ASN A 214 -23.98 -2.48 -4.46
C ASN A 214 -24.20 -0.97 -4.52
N GLY A 215 -23.24 -0.17 -4.06
CA GLY A 215 -23.30 1.30 -4.12
C GLY A 215 -23.26 1.78 -5.57
N GLY A 216 -22.15 1.53 -6.26
CA GLY A 216 -21.96 1.94 -7.64
C GLY A 216 -20.87 2.99 -7.74
N ASP A 217 -20.95 3.90 -8.71
CA ASP A 217 -20.01 5.02 -8.83
C ASP A 217 -20.51 6.19 -7.98
N GLY A 218 -19.80 6.69 -6.97
CA GLY A 218 -20.24 7.82 -6.16
C GLY A 218 -19.75 7.77 -4.73
N MET A 219 -20.19 8.70 -3.88
CA MET A 219 -20.01 8.58 -2.43
C MET A 219 -21.30 8.05 -1.82
N ASP A 220 -21.36 6.76 -1.55
CA ASP A 220 -22.59 6.10 -1.14
C ASP A 220 -22.70 5.93 0.38
N ILE A 221 -23.93 5.80 0.88
CA ILE A 221 -24.24 5.41 2.26
C ILE A 221 -24.96 4.07 2.22
N LEU A 222 -24.29 3.00 2.64
CA LEU A 222 -24.75 1.63 2.56
C LEU A 222 -25.00 1.05 3.95
N ASN A 223 -26.17 0.45 4.15
CA ASN A 223 -26.56 -0.19 5.42
C ASN A 223 -27.07 -1.61 5.15
N GLY A 224 -26.38 -2.63 5.68
CA GLY A 224 -26.77 -4.04 5.54
C GLY A 224 -28.13 -4.29 6.19
N GLY A 225 -28.17 -4.22 7.52
CA GLY A 225 -29.42 -4.28 8.25
C GLY A 225 -29.39 -5.42 9.26
N GLY A 226 -30.41 -6.26 9.29
CA GLY A 226 -30.46 -7.42 10.18
C GLY A 226 -30.29 -8.72 9.41
N GLY A 227 -29.30 -9.51 9.77
CA GLY A 227 -28.98 -10.79 9.12
C GLY A 227 -27.64 -10.72 8.38
N PRO A 228 -27.15 -11.84 7.82
CA PRO A 228 -25.79 -11.89 7.27
C PRO A 228 -25.73 -11.30 5.86
N ASP A 229 -25.20 -10.10 5.73
CA ASP A 229 -25.29 -9.33 4.49
C ASP A 229 -24.03 -9.38 3.63
N ARG A 230 -24.19 -9.03 2.35
CA ARG A 230 -23.08 -8.76 1.44
C ARG A 230 -23.20 -7.36 0.86
N VAL A 231 -22.30 -6.47 1.29
CA VAL A 231 -22.29 -5.07 0.87
C VAL A 231 -21.03 -4.76 0.07
N ASN A 232 -21.17 -4.11 -1.08
CA ASN A 232 -20.07 -3.63 -1.93
C ASN A 232 -20.22 -2.14 -2.24
N GLY A 233 -19.22 -1.33 -1.94
CA GLY A 233 -19.15 0.09 -2.31
C GLY A 233 -18.97 0.31 -3.82
N ASP A 234 -18.16 -0.54 -4.46
CA ASP A 234 -17.72 -0.40 -5.86
C ASP A 234 -16.81 0.81 -6.12
N GLY A 235 -17.34 1.99 -6.44
CA GLY A 235 -16.57 3.09 -7.00
C GLY A 235 -16.72 4.42 -6.29
N GLY A 236 -15.91 4.70 -5.26
CA GLY A 236 -15.83 6.03 -4.66
C GLY A 236 -15.58 5.99 -3.17
N ASP A 237 -15.97 7.03 -2.44
CA ASP A 237 -15.68 7.11 -1.00
C ASP A 237 -16.95 6.80 -0.20
N ASP A 238 -17.15 5.53 0.13
CA ASP A 238 -18.43 5.03 0.66
C ASP A 238 -18.46 4.94 2.20
N LEU A 239 -19.64 5.06 2.77
CA LEU A 239 -19.94 4.80 4.18
C LEU A 239 -20.77 3.52 4.30
N ILE A 240 -20.16 2.43 4.79
CA ILE A 240 -20.78 1.10 4.90
C ILE A 240 -21.00 0.73 6.37
N ASN A 241 -22.18 0.22 6.69
CA ASN A 241 -22.53 -0.28 8.03
C ASN A 241 -23.22 -1.65 7.95
N GLY A 242 -22.60 -2.70 8.51
CA GLY A 242 -23.17 -4.05 8.57
C GLY A 242 -24.30 -4.19 9.59
N ASN A 243 -24.16 -3.54 10.74
CA ASN A 243 -25.04 -3.63 11.92
C ASN A 243 -24.91 -4.92 12.72
N ALA A 244 -25.76 -5.92 12.55
CA ALA A 244 -25.82 -7.08 13.43
C ALA A 244 -25.78 -8.35 12.61
N ASP A 245 -25.18 -9.39 13.19
CA ASP A 245 -24.91 -10.69 12.55
C ASP A 245 -23.58 -10.66 11.78
N ASN A 246 -23.30 -11.65 10.92
CA ASN A 246 -21.97 -11.83 10.35
C ASN A 246 -21.95 -11.38 8.90
N ASP A 247 -21.36 -10.22 8.65
CA ASP A 247 -21.44 -9.56 7.36
C ASP A 247 -20.18 -9.73 6.53
N ARG A 248 -20.33 -9.57 5.21
CA ARG A 248 -19.22 -9.39 4.28
C ARG A 248 -19.31 -8.02 3.63
N LEU A 249 -18.39 -7.14 4.00
CA LEU A 249 -18.38 -5.74 3.60
C LEU A 249 -17.14 -5.49 2.72
N ASP A 250 -17.35 -5.02 1.51
CA ASP A 250 -16.29 -4.66 0.55
C ASP A 250 -16.44 -3.18 0.22
N GLY A 251 -15.45 -2.37 0.52
CA GLY A 251 -15.49 -0.96 0.15
C GLY A 251 -15.33 -0.73 -1.36
N GLY A 252 -14.81 -1.68 -2.12
CA GLY A 252 -14.45 -1.43 -3.51
C GLY A 252 -13.26 -0.48 -3.66
N THR A 253 -13.27 0.34 -4.71
CA THR A 253 -12.24 1.35 -5.00
C THR A 253 -12.57 2.67 -4.32
N GLY A 254 -11.55 3.46 -3.98
CA GLY A 254 -11.73 4.70 -3.21
C GLY A 254 -11.52 4.50 -1.72
N ILE A 255 -11.84 5.50 -0.91
CA ILE A 255 -11.54 5.53 0.53
C ILE A 255 -12.84 5.37 1.31
N ASN A 256 -13.07 4.12 1.70
CA ASN A 256 -14.32 3.69 2.30
C ASN A 256 -14.23 3.69 3.82
N THR A 257 -15.31 4.11 4.46
CA THR A 257 -15.54 3.97 5.90
C THR A 257 -16.46 2.78 6.13
N VAL A 258 -15.95 1.70 6.73
CA VAL A 258 -16.72 0.48 6.96
C VAL A 258 -16.85 0.21 8.46
N ASN A 259 -18.08 0.04 8.93
CA ASN A 259 -18.41 -0.41 10.28
C ASN A 259 -19.09 -1.78 10.22
N GLY A 260 -18.42 -2.82 10.74
CA GLY A 260 -19.02 -4.17 10.82
C GLY A 260 -20.20 -4.25 11.78
N GLY A 261 -20.18 -3.47 12.86
CA GLY A 261 -21.20 -3.55 13.91
C GLY A 261 -20.95 -4.70 14.89
N THR A 262 -21.98 -5.46 15.24
CA THR A 262 -21.91 -6.59 16.18
C THR A 262 -21.94 -7.91 15.42
N GLY A 263 -20.87 -8.70 15.52
CA GLY A 263 -20.79 -9.93 14.75
C GLY A 263 -19.39 -10.45 14.61
N THR A 264 -19.21 -11.43 13.73
CA THR A 264 -17.92 -11.79 13.17
C THR A 264 -17.93 -11.44 11.69
N ASP A 265 -17.48 -10.22 11.40
CA ASP A 265 -17.58 -9.61 10.06
C ASP A 265 -16.29 -9.81 9.27
N VAL A 266 -16.42 -9.82 7.95
CA VAL A 266 -15.31 -9.84 7.00
C VAL A 266 -15.35 -8.55 6.21
N CYS A 267 -14.43 -7.64 6.50
CA CYS A 267 -14.33 -6.35 5.81
C CYS A 267 -13.14 -6.35 4.83
N LEU A 268 -13.32 -5.78 3.64
CA LEU A 268 -12.32 -5.70 2.55
C LEU A 268 -12.28 -4.29 1.95
N ASN A 269 -11.11 -3.87 1.45
CA ASN A 269 -10.90 -2.59 0.76
C ASN A 269 -11.45 -1.33 1.47
N PHE A 270 -11.01 -1.08 2.73
CA PHE A 270 -11.55 0.00 3.58
C PHE A 270 -10.53 0.66 4.50
N THR A 271 -10.91 1.79 5.11
CA THR A 271 -10.17 2.56 6.12
C THR A 271 -11.04 2.78 7.39
N PHE A 272 -10.46 2.60 8.59
CA PHE A 272 -11.18 2.36 9.87
C PHE A 272 -11.62 3.65 10.60
N THR A 273 -12.84 3.68 11.20
CA THR A 273 -13.23 4.72 12.19
C THR A 273 -13.90 4.29 13.50
N ASP A 274 -14.36 3.04 13.75
CA ASP A 274 -14.69 2.60 15.13
C ASP A 274 -14.76 1.05 15.33
N PHE A 275 -14.53 0.61 16.56
CA PHE A 275 -14.00 -0.70 17.03
C PHE A 275 -14.72 -2.03 16.65
N THR A 276 -13.96 -3.02 16.12
CA THR A 276 -13.86 -4.43 16.62
C THR A 276 -12.96 -5.38 15.79
N CYS A 277 -12.21 -4.93 14.78
CA CYS A 277 -11.04 -5.71 14.35
C CYS A 277 -9.85 -5.38 15.27
N GLU A 278 -9.55 -6.26 16.21
CA GLU A 278 -8.31 -6.18 17.00
C GLU A 278 -7.10 -6.24 16.04
N LEU A 279 -6.36 -5.14 15.89
CA LEU A 279 -5.15 -5.05 15.06
C LEU A 279 -3.94 -4.49 15.85
N PHE A 280 -2.92 -5.35 15.93
CA PHE A 280 -1.47 -5.18 16.13
C PHE A 280 -0.91 -3.89 16.77
N THR A 281 -0.12 -4.05 17.84
CA THR A 281 0.68 -2.97 18.45
C THR A 281 2.05 -2.82 17.76
N HIS A 282 2.34 -1.67 17.15
CA HIS A 282 3.67 -1.37 16.55
C HIS A 282 4.70 -0.94 17.61
N ALA A 283 4.25 -0.42 18.74
CA ALA A 283 5.06 -0.25 19.93
C ALA A 283 5.02 -1.51 20.80
N THR A 284 6.17 -1.88 21.33
CA THR A 284 6.27 -2.91 22.38
C THR A 284 6.77 -2.24 23.65
N LEU A 285 5.97 -2.31 24.73
CA LEU A 285 6.34 -1.70 26.02
C LEU A 285 7.17 -2.68 26.87
N ASP A 286 8.44 -2.35 27.09
CA ASP A 286 9.36 -3.18 27.87
C ASP A 286 9.16 -3.06 29.38
N SER A 287 8.75 -1.87 29.85
CA SER A 287 8.55 -1.63 31.26
C SER A 287 7.61 -0.46 31.52
N PHE A 288 6.92 -0.52 32.65
CA PHE A 288 6.14 0.59 33.19
C PHE A 288 6.40 0.69 34.71
N ILE A 289 6.96 1.80 35.17
CA ILE A 289 7.28 2.04 36.58
C ILE A 289 6.76 3.41 37.04
N SER A 290 6.74 3.63 38.35
CA SER A 290 6.49 4.96 38.92
C SER A 290 7.46 5.28 40.04
N PHE A 291 7.80 6.56 40.21
CA PHE A 291 8.66 7.04 41.28
C PHE A 291 8.28 8.46 41.71
N VAL A 292 8.83 8.89 42.84
CA VAL A 292 8.62 10.23 43.39
C VAL A 292 9.78 11.12 42.99
N GLU A 293 9.46 12.28 42.43
CA GLU A 293 10.42 13.34 42.14
C GLU A 293 9.93 14.67 42.73
N ARG A 294 10.70 15.25 43.67
CA ARG A 294 10.39 16.55 44.31
C ARG A 294 8.95 16.63 44.86
N ARG A 295 8.42 15.52 45.39
CA ARG A 295 7.05 15.33 45.92
C ARG A 295 5.93 15.19 44.87
N SER A 296 6.25 15.08 43.58
CA SER A 296 5.30 14.72 42.53
C SER A 296 5.50 13.24 42.15
N VAL A 297 4.44 12.61 41.64
CA VAL A 297 4.55 11.28 41.05
C VAL A 297 4.96 11.43 39.59
N VAL A 298 5.91 10.62 39.15
CA VAL A 298 6.30 10.47 37.75
C VAL A 298 6.04 9.02 37.36
N VAL A 299 5.36 8.82 36.23
CA VAL A 299 5.27 7.53 35.57
C VAL A 299 6.31 7.47 34.46
N ARG A 300 6.96 6.32 34.33
CA ARG A 300 7.95 6.04 33.30
C ARG A 300 7.58 4.79 32.55
N TRP A 301 7.59 4.86 31.23
CA TRP A 301 7.54 3.67 30.39
C TRP A 301 8.72 3.64 29.43
N SER A 302 9.10 2.45 29.01
CA SER A 302 10.14 2.18 28.02
C SER A 302 9.58 1.34 26.91
N THR A 303 9.98 1.60 25.67
CA THR A 303 9.55 0.87 24.47
C THR A 303 10.74 0.20 23.79
N SER A 304 10.62 -1.06 23.37
CA SER A 304 11.64 -1.78 22.56
C SER A 304 11.44 -1.60 21.05
N SER A 305 10.29 -1.06 20.64
CA SER A 305 9.98 -0.67 19.28
C SER A 305 8.95 0.46 19.31
N GLU A 306 9.04 1.36 18.33
CA GLU A 306 8.06 2.42 18.06
C GLU A 306 7.93 2.67 16.55
N ALA A 307 8.16 1.63 15.76
CA ALA A 307 8.21 1.77 14.31
C ALA A 307 6.81 2.09 13.77
N GLY A 308 6.56 3.37 13.50
CA GLY A 308 5.26 3.87 13.07
C GLY A 308 4.32 4.21 14.22
N THR A 309 4.83 4.43 15.44
CA THR A 309 4.08 4.97 16.56
C THR A 309 4.07 6.50 16.51
N MET A 310 2.90 7.12 16.35
CA MET A 310 2.75 8.59 16.40
C MET A 310 2.92 9.11 17.82
N GLY A 311 2.45 8.34 18.81
CA GLY A 311 2.47 8.81 20.18
C GLY A 311 1.69 7.96 21.16
N PHE A 312 1.54 8.50 22.38
CA PHE A 312 0.93 7.84 23.50
C PHE A 312 -0.04 8.76 24.25
N ARG A 313 -1.21 8.22 24.64
CA ARG A 313 -2.05 8.76 25.70
C ARG A 313 -1.83 7.95 26.97
N VAL A 314 -1.91 8.59 28.13
CA VAL A 314 -1.73 7.91 29.41
C VAL A 314 -2.94 8.22 30.27
N LEU A 315 -3.61 7.16 30.69
CA LEU A 315 -4.84 7.20 31.47
C LEU A 315 -4.55 6.64 32.87
N ARG A 316 -5.21 7.19 33.89
CA ARG A 316 -5.23 6.69 35.27
C ARG A 316 -6.63 6.24 35.64
N GLU A 317 -6.75 5.11 36.33
CA GLU A 317 -8.04 4.67 36.91
C GLU A 317 -8.45 5.60 38.06
N GLU A 318 -9.65 6.17 37.98
CA GLU A 318 -10.26 6.94 39.07
C GLU A 318 -11.74 6.60 39.23
N GLY A 319 -12.06 5.75 40.20
CA GLY A 319 -13.45 5.53 40.61
C GLY A 319 -14.29 4.72 39.61
N GLY A 320 -13.63 3.87 38.82
CA GLY A 320 -14.21 3.00 37.80
C GLY A 320 -14.07 3.53 36.37
N GLU A 321 -13.47 4.70 36.16
CA GLU A 321 -13.28 5.32 34.84
C GLU A 321 -11.79 5.59 34.57
N TRP A 322 -11.37 5.43 33.32
CA TRP A 322 -10.02 5.78 32.86
C TRP A 322 -9.97 7.27 32.50
N MET A 323 -9.19 8.04 33.25
CA MET A 323 -9.06 9.48 33.06
C MET A 323 -7.69 9.86 32.49
N PRO A 324 -7.62 10.67 31.42
CA PRO A 324 -6.34 11.16 30.92
C PRO A 324 -5.64 12.05 31.96
N ILE A 325 -4.32 11.88 32.08
CA ILE A 325 -3.49 12.69 32.99
C ILE A 325 -2.77 13.84 32.27
N HIS A 326 -2.95 13.96 30.96
CA HIS A 326 -2.45 15.02 30.07
C HIS A 326 -3.44 15.29 28.92
N ASP A 327 -3.27 16.38 28.16
CA ASP A 327 -4.22 16.80 27.13
C ASP A 327 -3.68 16.47 25.71
N GLY A 328 -4.40 15.68 24.92
CA GLY A 328 -3.97 15.31 23.55
C GLY A 328 -2.95 14.18 23.51
N LEU A 329 -2.18 14.10 22.41
CA LEU A 329 -1.23 13.00 22.14
C LEU A 329 0.21 13.37 22.53
N LEU A 330 0.88 12.57 23.37
CA LEU A 330 2.33 12.70 23.61
C LEU A 330 3.07 12.07 22.43
N PRO A 331 4.06 12.73 21.80
CA PRO A 331 4.59 12.29 20.53
C PRO A 331 5.58 11.14 20.74
N GLY A 332 5.48 10.15 19.88
CA GLY A 332 6.40 9.02 19.77
C GLY A 332 7.72 9.44 19.13
N LEU A 333 8.73 8.59 19.25
CA LEU A 333 10.06 8.81 18.70
C LEU A 333 10.11 8.32 17.23
N LEU A 334 9.39 9.02 16.34
CA LEU A 334 9.25 8.63 14.93
C LEU A 334 10.56 8.43 14.15
N ALA A 335 11.63 9.12 14.53
CA ALA A 335 12.96 8.98 13.94
C ALA A 335 13.87 7.99 14.73
N SER A 336 13.31 7.24 15.66
CA SER A 336 14.04 6.27 16.49
C SER A 336 13.19 5.00 16.65
N PRO A 337 13.11 4.17 15.60
CA PRO A 337 12.28 2.97 15.58
C PRO A 337 12.62 1.96 16.70
N GLN A 338 13.82 2.04 17.28
CA GLN A 338 14.25 1.28 18.45
C GLN A 338 13.52 1.63 19.76
N GLY A 339 12.63 2.63 19.73
CA GLY A 339 11.92 3.11 20.90
C GLY A 339 12.80 3.95 21.84
N GLY A 340 12.29 4.17 23.04
CA GLY A 340 12.94 5.00 24.04
C GLY A 340 12.24 4.99 25.39
N ILE A 341 12.65 5.94 26.22
CA ILE A 341 12.18 6.11 27.60
C ILE A 341 11.38 7.39 27.68
N TYR A 342 10.22 7.30 28.33
CA TYR A 342 9.33 8.43 28.58
C TYR A 342 9.15 8.65 30.06
N ASP A 343 9.15 9.91 30.48
CA ASP A 343 8.68 10.35 31.78
C ASP A 343 7.48 11.26 31.62
N LEU A 344 6.46 11.04 32.43
CA LEU A 344 5.29 11.90 32.49
C LEU A 344 4.93 12.22 33.94
N ARG A 345 4.79 13.50 34.25
CA ARG A 345 4.40 13.96 35.59
C ARG A 345 2.90 13.79 35.79
N ASP A 346 2.53 12.99 36.78
CA ASP A 346 1.14 12.87 37.21
C ASP A 346 0.85 13.79 38.41
N ASN A 347 0.04 14.82 38.19
CA ASN A 347 -0.35 15.79 39.21
C ASN A 347 -1.53 15.34 40.10
N GLY A 348 -2.29 14.32 39.68
CA GLY A 348 -3.41 13.78 40.45
C GLY A 348 -3.02 12.66 41.41
N ALA A 349 -1.95 11.93 41.11
CA ALA A 349 -1.45 10.83 41.94
C ALA A 349 -0.73 11.31 43.20
N ARG A 350 -0.71 10.46 44.23
CA ARG A 350 -0.09 10.76 45.53
C ARG A 350 1.02 9.75 45.86
N PRO A 351 2.18 10.21 46.36
CA PRO A 351 3.24 9.32 46.82
C PRO A 351 2.77 8.26 47.82
N GLY A 352 3.18 7.02 47.61
CA GLY A 352 2.88 5.86 48.46
C GLY A 352 1.45 5.32 48.38
N GLN A 353 0.62 5.78 47.44
CA GLN A 353 -0.70 5.20 47.17
C GLN A 353 -0.65 4.34 45.90
N PRO A 354 -1.18 3.10 45.90
CA PRO A 354 -1.32 2.32 44.67
C PRO A 354 -2.10 3.08 43.60
N GLN A 355 -1.67 2.95 42.35
CA GLN A 355 -2.31 3.53 41.17
C GLN A 355 -2.35 2.48 40.06
N GLN A 356 -3.35 2.59 39.20
CA GLN A 356 -3.42 1.84 37.94
C GLN A 356 -3.35 2.80 36.76
N TYR A 357 -2.55 2.45 35.76
CA TYR A 357 -2.41 3.22 34.53
C TYR A 357 -2.66 2.36 33.29
N LEU A 358 -3.15 3.00 32.24
CA LEU A 358 -3.24 2.45 30.90
C LEU A 358 -2.44 3.37 29.96
N VAL A 359 -1.62 2.81 29.09
CA VAL A 359 -0.94 3.55 28.03
C VAL A 359 -1.62 3.19 26.72
N ILE A 360 -2.13 4.18 26.01
CA ILE A 360 -2.74 4.02 24.69
C ILE A 360 -1.71 4.48 23.67
N GLU A 361 -1.16 3.56 22.90
CA GLU A 361 -0.40 3.89 21.70
C GLU A 361 -1.37 4.39 20.62
N VAL A 362 -0.95 5.38 19.84
CA VAL A 362 -1.58 5.77 18.57
C VAL A 362 -0.54 5.61 17.47
N ASP A 363 -0.80 4.77 16.48
CA ASP A 363 0.09 4.54 15.34
C ASP A 363 -0.12 5.56 14.20
N ILE A 364 0.74 5.56 13.17
CA ILE A 364 0.67 6.50 12.02
C ILE A 364 -0.56 6.33 11.12
N ARG A 365 -1.38 5.33 11.39
CA ARG A 365 -2.68 5.10 10.75
C ARG A 365 -3.83 5.55 11.65
N GLY A 366 -3.53 6.17 12.80
CA GLY A 366 -4.51 6.59 13.80
C GLY A 366 -5.10 5.44 14.62
N ILE A 367 -4.55 4.22 14.54
CA ILE A 367 -5.05 3.06 15.27
C ILE A 367 -4.56 3.14 16.72
N GLU A 368 -5.49 2.95 17.65
CA GLU A 368 -5.20 2.96 19.07
C GLU A 368 -4.92 1.54 19.60
N SER A 369 -3.89 1.41 20.42
CA SER A 369 -3.45 0.14 20.98
C SER A 369 -3.26 0.26 22.48
N GLU A 370 -3.99 -0.57 23.24
CA GLU A 370 -3.95 -0.53 24.71
C GLU A 370 -2.79 -1.34 25.28
N HIS A 371 -2.07 -0.72 26.21
CA HIS A 371 -1.00 -1.32 26.99
C HIS A 371 -1.29 -1.16 28.48
N GLY A 372 -1.57 -2.27 29.17
CA GLY A 372 -1.89 -2.30 30.60
C GLY A 372 -3.10 -3.19 30.93
N PRO A 373 -3.76 -2.97 32.08
CA PRO A 373 -3.43 -1.97 33.10
C PRO A 373 -2.12 -2.30 33.84
N PHE A 374 -1.38 -1.26 34.24
CA PHE A 374 -0.15 -1.37 35.02
C PHE A 374 -0.39 -0.96 36.48
N ASP A 375 -0.20 -1.90 37.40
CA ASP A 375 -0.28 -1.66 38.84
C ASP A 375 1.06 -1.16 39.39
N VAL A 376 1.09 0.07 39.90
CA VAL A 376 2.31 0.69 40.45
C VAL A 376 2.09 1.36 41.79
N VAL A 377 3.14 1.40 42.62
CA VAL A 377 3.16 2.11 43.90
C VAL A 377 4.34 3.09 43.90
N PRO A 378 4.12 4.41 43.80
CA PRO A 378 5.19 5.41 43.76
C PRO A 378 5.72 5.68 45.17
N ASP A 379 6.57 4.80 45.69
CA ASP A 379 7.15 4.90 47.04
C ASP A 379 8.67 5.12 47.09
N SER A 380 9.36 4.95 45.96
CA SER A 380 10.80 5.20 45.79
C SER A 380 11.09 6.58 45.18
N GLU A 381 12.18 7.23 45.62
CA GLU A 381 12.72 8.42 44.95
C GLU A 381 13.47 8.02 43.66
N GLY A 382 13.32 8.79 42.58
CA GLY A 382 13.99 8.55 41.30
C GLY A 382 14.42 9.85 40.60
N GLU A 383 15.30 9.72 39.60
CA GLU A 383 15.72 10.85 38.75
C GLU A 383 14.93 10.84 37.43
N SER A 384 14.37 12.00 37.08
CA SER A 384 13.51 12.17 35.92
C SER A 384 14.22 12.84 34.74
N LEU A 385 13.74 12.57 33.53
CA LEU A 385 14.08 13.26 32.26
C LEU A 385 13.48 14.67 32.18
N LEU A 386 12.60 15.03 33.11
CA LEU A 386 11.88 16.31 33.09
C LEU A 386 12.80 17.49 33.41
N SER A 387 12.73 18.54 32.59
CA SER A 387 13.23 19.86 32.99
C SER A 387 12.31 20.51 34.04
N GLU A 388 12.76 21.58 34.71
CA GLU A 388 11.98 22.24 35.79
C GLU A 388 10.58 22.69 35.37
N GLU A 389 10.35 22.97 34.09
CA GLU A 389 9.08 23.48 33.54
C GLU A 389 8.35 22.44 32.65
N ALA A 390 8.96 21.29 32.34
CA ALA A 390 8.38 20.30 31.43
C ALA A 390 7.41 19.34 32.13
N ARG A 391 6.31 19.00 31.44
CA ARG A 391 5.31 18.01 31.90
C ARG A 391 5.67 16.58 31.54
N TYR A 392 6.36 16.39 30.42
CA TYR A 392 6.87 15.11 29.95
C TYR A 392 8.32 15.26 29.46
N GLY A 393 9.03 14.15 29.39
CA GLY A 393 10.40 14.05 28.86
C GLY A 393 10.54 12.73 28.11
N ARG A 394 11.28 12.72 27.01
CA ARG A 394 11.53 11.52 26.21
C ARG A 394 12.96 11.47 25.74
N GLU A 395 13.55 10.29 25.72
CA GLU A 395 14.88 10.05 25.17
C GLU A 395 14.90 8.73 24.37
N PRO A 396 15.46 8.72 23.16
CA PRO A 396 15.58 7.48 22.39
C PRO A 396 16.60 6.53 23.02
N HIS A 397 16.38 5.23 22.85
CA HIS A 397 17.40 4.25 23.20
C HIS A 397 18.65 4.44 22.33
N ALA A 398 19.82 4.17 22.91
CA ALA A 398 21.08 4.22 22.19
C ALA A 398 21.08 3.20 21.05
N THR A 399 21.52 3.61 19.86
CA THR A 399 21.64 2.69 18.73
C THR A 399 22.86 1.79 18.91
N ALA A 400 22.74 0.54 18.48
CA ALA A 400 23.83 -0.44 18.52
C ALA A 400 25.00 -0.07 17.57
N SER A 401 24.77 0.87 16.65
CA SER A 401 25.72 1.30 15.62
C SER A 401 26.70 2.41 16.04
N ALA A 402 26.67 2.88 17.29
CA ALA A 402 27.58 3.92 17.79
C ALA A 402 29.06 3.47 17.79
N GLY A 403 29.72 3.56 16.64
CA GLY A 403 31.12 3.17 16.43
C GLY A 403 31.38 2.20 15.27
N LEU A 404 30.35 1.76 14.54
CA LEU A 404 30.55 0.99 13.32
C LEU A 404 31.11 1.90 12.21
N VAL A 405 32.20 1.46 11.59
CA VAL A 405 32.91 2.22 10.55
C VAL A 405 32.10 2.13 9.25
N GLN A 406 31.87 3.30 8.64
CA GLN A 406 31.33 3.43 7.29
C GLN A 406 32.11 2.52 6.34
N LYS A 407 31.42 1.53 5.78
CA LYS A 407 31.74 1.04 4.46
C LYS A 407 30.45 1.20 3.68
N SER A 408 30.44 2.20 2.81
CA SER A 408 29.51 2.19 1.69
C SER A 408 29.72 0.88 0.92
N LEU A 409 28.87 0.60 -0.06
CA LEU A 409 29.21 -0.31 -1.15
C LEU A 409 30.49 0.24 -1.83
N GLU A 410 31.66 0.03 -1.22
CA GLU A 410 32.94 0.49 -1.75
C GLU A 410 33.16 -0.27 -3.06
N SER A 411 33.14 0.50 -4.13
CA SER A 411 32.99 0.13 -5.54
C SER A 411 34.22 -0.55 -6.17
N ASP A 412 35.13 -1.06 -5.36
CA ASP A 412 36.27 -1.81 -5.86
C ASP A 412 35.88 -3.29 -5.96
N LYS A 413 35.31 -3.65 -7.13
CA LYS A 413 35.12 -5.05 -7.50
C LYS A 413 36.40 -5.84 -7.22
N GLN A 414 36.29 -7.01 -6.59
CA GLN A 414 37.45 -7.88 -6.39
C GLN A 414 37.83 -8.63 -7.68
N SER A 415 36.94 -8.65 -8.68
CA SER A 415 37.09 -9.42 -9.90
C SER A 415 38.37 -9.09 -10.70
N ALA A 416 39.15 -10.14 -10.99
CA ALA A 416 40.39 -10.05 -11.75
C ALA A 416 40.09 -9.96 -13.26
N GLY A 417 40.16 -8.77 -13.85
CA GLY A 417 39.94 -8.59 -15.28
C GLY A 417 40.43 -7.25 -15.84
N GLN A 418 40.46 -7.14 -17.17
CA GLN A 418 40.61 -5.85 -17.84
C GLN A 418 39.22 -5.18 -17.87
N PRO A 419 39.09 -3.95 -17.35
CA PRO A 419 37.82 -3.21 -17.43
C PRO A 419 37.37 -3.03 -18.88
N VAL A 420 36.07 -3.22 -19.13
CA VAL A 420 35.46 -3.06 -20.46
C VAL A 420 34.72 -1.72 -20.59
N ALA A 421 34.38 -1.10 -19.47
CA ALA A 421 33.71 0.18 -19.37
C ALA A 421 33.97 0.84 -18.01
N LEU A 422 33.48 2.06 -17.83
CA LEU A 422 33.44 2.80 -16.57
C LEU A 422 32.02 3.25 -16.29
N TYR A 423 31.63 3.22 -15.03
CA TYR A 423 30.44 3.92 -14.56
C TYR A 423 30.80 5.25 -13.91
N PHE A 424 29.92 6.24 -14.07
CA PHE A 424 30.02 7.56 -13.45
C PHE A 424 28.71 7.90 -12.75
N GLY A 425 28.76 8.30 -11.49
CA GLY A 425 27.63 8.85 -10.74
C GLY A 425 27.51 10.36 -10.93
N VAL A 426 26.27 10.83 -11.10
CA VAL A 426 25.90 12.24 -11.28
C VAL A 426 24.80 12.59 -10.28
N GLU A 427 25.06 13.55 -9.38
CA GLU A 427 24.11 13.96 -8.33
C GLU A 427 23.17 15.10 -8.73
N ARG A 428 23.57 15.95 -9.69
CA ARG A 428 22.85 17.19 -9.99
C ARG A 428 22.80 17.46 -11.49
N THR A 429 21.79 18.19 -11.95
CA THR A 429 21.68 18.57 -13.36
C THR A 429 22.78 19.58 -13.74
N GLY A 430 23.50 19.33 -14.84
CA GLY A 430 24.53 20.24 -15.33
C GLY A 430 25.50 19.61 -16.33
N LEU A 431 26.52 20.37 -16.74
CA LEU A 431 27.54 19.86 -17.67
C LEU A 431 28.72 19.24 -16.91
N TYR A 432 28.88 17.93 -17.06
CA TYR A 432 29.94 17.15 -16.45
C TYR A 432 31.14 17.04 -17.37
N ALA A 433 32.33 16.98 -16.77
CA ALA A 433 33.59 16.81 -17.48
C ALA A 433 34.38 15.63 -16.89
N VAL A 434 34.87 14.74 -17.77
CA VAL A 434 35.71 13.59 -17.40
C VAL A 434 37.03 13.70 -18.15
N SER A 435 38.14 13.63 -17.43
CA SER A 435 39.46 13.79 -18.04
C SER A 435 39.93 12.50 -18.73
N ALA A 436 40.75 12.62 -19.77
CA ALA A 436 41.36 11.46 -20.42
C ALA A 436 42.23 10.64 -19.44
N ALA A 437 42.86 11.30 -18.47
CA ALA A 437 43.67 10.65 -17.43
C ALA A 437 42.82 9.79 -16.49
N GLU A 438 41.63 10.28 -16.10
CA GLU A 438 40.66 9.56 -15.27
C GLU A 438 40.10 8.33 -15.99
N ILE A 439 39.70 8.49 -17.25
CA ILE A 439 39.24 7.37 -18.09
C ILE A 439 40.36 6.33 -18.27
N ALA A 440 41.60 6.78 -18.50
CA ALA A 440 42.75 5.90 -18.67
C ALA A 440 43.09 5.12 -17.39
N ALA A 441 43.01 5.78 -16.24
CA ALA A 441 43.21 5.15 -14.94
C ALA A 441 42.14 4.07 -14.68
N GLY A 442 40.86 4.40 -14.90
CA GLY A 442 39.76 3.46 -14.71
C GLY A 442 39.83 2.25 -15.66
N LEU A 443 40.08 2.49 -16.95
CA LEU A 443 40.19 1.42 -17.96
C LEU A 443 41.53 0.68 -17.93
N ARG A 444 42.49 1.14 -17.11
CA ARG A 444 43.85 0.58 -17.01
C ARG A 444 44.58 0.57 -18.36
N VAL A 445 44.54 1.69 -19.08
CA VAL A 445 45.19 1.92 -20.39
C VAL A 445 46.04 3.20 -20.38
N ASP A 446 46.78 3.49 -21.47
CA ASP A 446 47.58 4.71 -21.56
C ASP A 446 46.70 5.94 -21.88
N GLU A 447 46.96 7.08 -21.21
CA GLU A 447 46.21 8.34 -21.42
C GLU A 447 46.20 8.80 -22.89
N SER A 448 47.33 8.65 -23.60
CA SER A 448 47.41 9.04 -25.01
C SER A 448 46.50 8.21 -25.94
N GLU A 449 46.17 6.98 -25.53
CA GLU A 449 45.24 6.13 -26.27
C GLU A 449 43.80 6.65 -26.09
N VAL A 450 43.42 6.99 -24.87
CA VAL A 450 42.13 7.61 -24.56
C VAL A 450 41.95 8.95 -25.26
N GLN A 451 42.97 9.81 -25.26
CA GLN A 451 42.92 11.08 -25.99
C GLN A 451 42.64 10.87 -27.49
N ALA A 452 43.21 9.82 -28.10
CA ALA A 452 42.94 9.47 -29.48
C ALA A 452 41.49 8.96 -29.69
N TRP A 453 40.96 8.14 -28.77
CA TRP A 453 39.57 7.69 -28.81
C TRP A 453 38.57 8.85 -28.70
N ILE A 454 38.82 9.79 -27.78
CA ILE A 454 38.00 10.99 -27.62
C ILE A 454 37.98 11.81 -28.92
N GLN A 455 39.14 12.05 -29.54
CA GLN A 455 39.21 12.79 -30.81
C GLN A 455 38.53 12.07 -31.98
N ALA A 456 38.54 10.73 -31.96
CA ALA A 456 37.96 9.90 -33.01
C ALA A 456 36.45 9.64 -32.82
N GLY A 457 35.85 10.00 -31.68
CA GLY A 457 34.46 9.65 -31.35
C GLY A 457 34.27 8.16 -31.03
N GLU A 458 35.31 7.48 -30.54
CA GLU A 458 35.34 6.04 -30.27
C GLU A 458 35.01 5.67 -28.81
N LEU A 459 34.34 6.58 -28.09
CA LEU A 459 33.77 6.33 -26.77
C LEU A 459 32.25 6.47 -26.81
N ARG A 460 31.54 5.47 -26.28
CA ARG A 460 30.08 5.46 -26.19
C ARG A 460 29.67 5.64 -24.74
N LEU A 461 28.92 6.70 -24.47
CA LEU A 461 28.29 6.98 -23.19
C LEU A 461 26.82 6.55 -23.25
N THR A 462 26.32 5.89 -22.21
CA THR A 462 24.92 5.48 -22.11
C THR A 462 24.35 5.71 -20.72
N GLU A 463 23.05 5.98 -20.64
CA GLU A 463 22.28 6.06 -19.39
C GLU A 463 21.06 5.16 -19.53
N GLY A 464 20.84 4.25 -18.58
CA GLY A 464 19.78 3.23 -18.69
C GLY A 464 19.88 2.35 -19.96
N GLY A 465 21.05 2.27 -20.58
CA GLY A 465 21.30 1.60 -21.87
C GLY A 465 21.10 2.47 -23.12
N GLU A 466 20.48 3.65 -22.99
CA GLU A 466 20.26 4.61 -24.07
C GLU A 466 21.48 5.48 -24.33
N SER A 467 21.71 5.87 -25.59
CA SER A 467 22.91 6.62 -26.00
C SER A 467 22.85 8.08 -25.55
N VAL A 468 23.92 8.57 -24.92
CA VAL A 468 24.07 9.96 -24.48
C VAL A 468 25.14 10.66 -25.31
N ALA A 469 24.78 11.79 -25.91
CA ALA A 469 25.68 12.58 -26.73
C ALA A 469 26.67 13.38 -25.87
N TRP A 470 27.93 13.42 -26.29
CA TRP A 470 28.99 14.15 -25.59
C TRP A 470 29.79 15.05 -26.53
N THR A 471 30.57 15.98 -25.97
CA THR A 471 31.50 16.86 -26.70
C THR A 471 32.90 16.74 -26.12
N ALA A 472 33.95 17.06 -26.89
CA ALA A 472 35.33 16.97 -26.43
C ALA A 472 36.08 18.30 -26.45
N ALA A 473 37.10 18.39 -25.62
CA ALA A 473 38.17 19.37 -25.80
C ALA A 473 38.92 19.10 -27.12
N ALA A 474 39.40 20.16 -27.77
CA ALA A 474 40.01 20.05 -29.10
C ALA A 474 41.28 19.19 -29.14
N ASP A 475 41.98 19.05 -28.01
CA ASP A 475 43.16 18.21 -27.85
C ASP A 475 42.83 16.80 -27.33
N GLY A 476 41.54 16.47 -27.13
CA GLY A 476 41.10 15.18 -26.59
C GLY A 476 41.39 14.97 -25.11
N SER A 477 41.80 16.01 -24.38
CA SER A 477 42.12 15.91 -22.95
C SER A 477 40.91 15.67 -22.04
N GLU A 478 39.70 15.96 -22.55
CA GLU A 478 38.46 15.95 -21.76
C GLU A 478 37.26 15.62 -22.65
N LEU A 479 36.33 14.84 -22.10
CA LEU A 479 34.99 14.58 -22.61
C LEU A 479 33.98 15.25 -21.68
N SER A 480 32.97 15.92 -22.24
CA SER A 480 31.90 16.56 -21.48
C SER A 480 30.52 16.10 -21.95
N PHE A 481 29.60 15.87 -21.02
CA PHE A 481 28.22 15.46 -21.30
C PHE A 481 27.25 16.20 -20.36
N PHE A 482 25.99 16.32 -20.78
CA PHE A 482 24.95 16.92 -19.94
C PHE A 482 24.39 15.82 -19.03
N GLY A 483 24.66 15.95 -17.74
CA GLY A 483 24.16 15.07 -16.70
C GLY A 483 22.83 15.60 -16.16
N LEU A 484 21.92 14.69 -15.90
CA LEU A 484 20.66 14.96 -15.21
C LEU A 484 20.72 14.47 -13.78
N GLU A 485 20.17 15.24 -12.87
CA GLU A 485 19.79 14.70 -11.57
C GLU A 485 18.70 13.64 -11.72
N ARG A 486 18.68 12.74 -10.75
CA ARG A 486 17.57 11.81 -10.55
C ARG A 486 17.54 11.53 -9.06
N GLU A 487 16.40 11.77 -8.47
CA GLU A 487 16.10 11.17 -7.18
C GLU A 487 15.35 9.86 -7.43
N SER A 488 15.86 8.83 -6.78
CA SER A 488 15.18 7.56 -6.63
C SER A 488 15.29 7.17 -5.17
N LEU A 489 14.42 6.27 -4.75
CA LEU A 489 14.46 5.72 -3.40
C LEU A 489 15.84 5.12 -3.05
N TYR A 490 16.53 4.51 -4.03
CA TYR A 490 17.73 3.72 -3.79
C TYR A 490 19.05 4.50 -3.84
N THR A 491 19.07 5.66 -4.50
CA THR A 491 20.29 6.42 -4.74
C THR A 491 19.99 7.86 -5.13
N THR A 492 20.91 8.75 -4.75
CA THR A 492 20.98 10.16 -5.19
C THR A 492 21.71 10.34 -6.51
N GLU A 493 22.35 9.30 -7.01
CA GLU A 493 23.17 9.37 -8.21
C GLU A 493 22.44 8.79 -9.42
N ARG A 494 22.58 9.46 -10.56
CA ARG A 494 22.26 8.92 -11.87
C ARG A 494 23.52 8.36 -12.51
N PHE A 495 23.45 7.11 -12.98
CA PHE A 495 24.63 6.40 -13.47
C PHE A 495 24.76 6.44 -15.00
N TYR A 496 25.96 6.78 -15.47
CA TYR A 496 26.34 6.79 -16.87
C TYR A 496 27.46 5.80 -17.14
N ARG A 497 27.29 4.96 -18.15
CA ARG A 497 28.26 3.93 -18.54
C ARG A 497 29.05 4.37 -19.78
N LEU A 498 30.36 4.46 -19.67
CA LEU A 498 31.29 4.80 -20.76
C LEU A 498 32.06 3.56 -21.21
N SER A 499 31.95 3.22 -22.50
CA SER A 499 32.60 2.05 -23.09
C SER A 499 33.38 2.40 -24.35
N VAL A 500 34.36 1.56 -24.71
CA VAL A 500 35.16 1.72 -25.94
C VAL A 500 34.37 1.20 -27.14
N ALA A 501 33.54 2.08 -27.70
CA ALA A 501 32.74 1.87 -28.89
C ALA A 501 32.40 3.22 -29.52
N ARG A 502 32.03 3.24 -30.80
CA ARG A 502 31.59 4.49 -31.46
C ARG A 502 30.40 5.10 -30.71
N GLY A 503 30.55 6.34 -30.26
CA GLY A 503 29.50 7.09 -29.55
C GLY A 503 28.90 8.22 -30.38
N ASP A 504 27.85 8.81 -29.83
CA ASP A 504 27.19 9.98 -30.38
C ASP A 504 27.86 11.26 -29.85
N THR A 505 28.14 12.19 -30.76
CA THR A 505 28.68 13.50 -30.40
C THR A 505 27.60 14.58 -30.50
N MET A 506 27.60 15.54 -29.59
CA MET A 506 26.69 16.69 -29.63
C MET A 506 26.75 17.41 -30.99
N THR A 507 25.59 17.73 -31.56
CA THR A 507 25.52 18.52 -32.79
C THR A 507 25.79 19.99 -32.51
N GLU A 508 26.36 20.72 -33.47
CA GLU A 508 26.52 22.18 -33.37
C GLU A 508 25.37 22.93 -34.05
N ARG A 509 24.83 23.95 -33.36
CA ARG A 509 23.81 24.87 -33.89
C ARG A 509 24.28 26.32 -33.73
N SER A 510 24.28 27.10 -34.80
CA SER A 510 24.66 28.53 -34.76
C SER A 510 23.50 29.40 -34.26
N VAL A 511 23.79 30.33 -33.34
CA VAL A 511 22.78 31.13 -32.60
C VAL A 511 23.15 32.62 -32.49
N SER A 512 23.72 33.19 -33.54
CA SER A 512 24.11 34.61 -33.57
C SER A 512 22.88 35.54 -33.45
N PRO A 513 22.85 36.48 -32.49
CA PRO A 513 21.73 37.41 -32.32
C PRO A 513 21.82 38.63 -33.28
N ASP A 514 20.69 38.99 -33.92
CA ASP A 514 20.58 40.16 -34.82
C ASP A 514 20.01 41.43 -34.14
N THR A 515 19.15 41.26 -33.12
CA THR A 515 18.55 42.31 -32.27
C THR A 515 18.46 41.81 -30.84
N ILE A 516 18.38 42.66 -29.81
CA ILE A 516 18.36 42.26 -28.39
C ILE A 516 17.08 42.80 -27.73
N THR A 517 16.48 42.00 -26.85
CA THR A 517 15.35 42.40 -26.01
C THR A 517 15.79 42.44 -24.55
N ASP A 518 15.78 43.63 -23.95
CA ASP A 518 16.19 43.85 -22.55
C ASP A 518 15.02 43.61 -21.59
N GLY A 519 15.33 43.20 -20.36
CA GLY A 519 14.37 43.12 -19.25
C GLY A 519 13.38 41.96 -19.36
N LEU A 520 13.76 40.88 -20.02
CA LEU A 520 12.99 39.64 -20.04
C LEU A 520 13.02 38.97 -18.67
N VAL A 521 11.98 38.20 -18.39
CA VAL A 521 11.86 37.32 -17.22
C VAL A 521 11.38 35.95 -17.69
N PHE A 522 11.62 34.92 -16.90
CA PHE A 522 11.11 33.57 -17.12
C PHE A 522 10.70 32.93 -15.79
N ALA A 523 9.83 31.93 -15.84
CA ALA A 523 9.48 31.15 -14.66
C ALA A 523 10.63 30.20 -14.30
N ASP A 524 11.06 30.24 -13.04
CA ASP A 524 12.04 29.32 -12.46
C ASP A 524 11.44 28.66 -11.22
N THR A 525 11.87 27.45 -10.90
CA THR A 525 11.32 26.65 -9.79
C THR A 525 12.44 26.17 -8.87
N VAL A 526 12.30 26.45 -7.58
CA VAL A 526 13.13 25.85 -6.53
C VAL A 526 12.31 24.81 -5.80
N HIS A 527 12.77 23.57 -5.85
CA HIS A 527 12.22 22.45 -5.09
C HIS A 527 12.83 22.43 -3.68
N LEU A 528 11.98 22.26 -2.67
CA LEU A 528 12.33 22.24 -1.26
C LEU A 528 11.82 20.95 -0.62
N GLU A 529 12.74 20.12 -0.17
CA GLU A 529 12.46 18.84 0.47
C GLU A 529 13.72 18.40 1.22
N GLU A 530 13.55 17.77 2.39
CA GLU A 530 14.62 17.00 3.03
C GLU A 530 14.03 15.69 3.54
N ASN A 531 14.60 14.56 3.19
CA ASN A 531 14.10 13.26 3.64
C ASN A 531 14.53 13.05 5.09
N LEU A 532 13.60 13.07 6.05
CA LEU A 532 13.94 13.02 7.49
C LEU A 532 13.14 11.96 8.27
N ILE A 533 11.90 11.67 7.87
CA ILE A 533 10.97 10.80 8.59
C ILE A 533 10.53 9.67 7.67
N GLN A 534 10.67 8.42 8.12
CA GLN A 534 10.18 7.26 7.38
C GLN A 534 8.65 7.12 7.56
N GLY A 535 7.91 6.94 6.46
CA GLY A 535 6.47 6.66 6.46
C GLY A 535 6.14 5.28 5.90
N ILE A 536 6.94 4.28 6.25
CA ILE A 536 6.81 2.92 5.72
C ILE A 536 5.47 2.22 6.05
N LEU A 537 4.68 2.69 7.02
CA LEU A 537 3.35 2.12 7.29
C LEU A 537 2.20 2.85 6.57
N VAL A 538 2.45 4.01 5.97
CA VAL A 538 1.44 4.76 5.20
C VAL A 538 1.71 4.71 3.69
N ALA A 539 2.96 4.47 3.30
CA ALA A 539 3.33 4.32 1.90
C ALA A 539 2.66 3.10 1.26
N GLN A 540 2.16 3.30 0.05
CA GLN A 540 1.35 2.35 -0.71
C GLN A 540 2.15 1.67 -1.84
N ASP A 541 3.34 2.18 -2.19
CA ASP A 541 4.23 1.56 -3.15
C ASP A 541 5.64 1.39 -2.55
N PRO A 542 6.17 0.16 -2.45
CA PRO A 542 7.53 -0.11 -1.96
C PRO A 542 8.67 0.42 -2.85
N ASN A 543 8.36 0.96 -4.03
CA ASN A 543 9.32 1.54 -4.97
C ASN A 543 9.23 3.06 -5.07
N GLU A 544 8.28 3.69 -4.39
CA GLU A 544 8.13 5.15 -4.32
C GLU A 544 8.82 5.74 -3.08
N ASP A 545 8.90 7.07 -3.04
CA ASP A 545 9.46 7.76 -1.89
C ASP A 545 8.53 7.60 -0.68
N TYR A 546 9.07 7.02 0.38
CA TYR A 546 8.40 6.87 1.67
C TYR A 546 9.08 7.71 2.75
N TRP A 547 9.87 8.71 2.36
CA TRP A 547 10.48 9.67 3.25
C TRP A 547 9.72 10.99 3.22
N TYR A 548 9.47 11.52 4.40
CA TYR A 548 8.78 12.78 4.61
C TYR A 548 9.71 13.80 5.25
N TRP A 549 9.40 15.08 5.04
CA TRP A 549 10.25 16.16 5.49
C TRP A 549 10.02 16.57 6.94
N GLN A 550 8.81 16.98 7.31
CA GLN A 550 8.55 17.49 8.67
C GLN A 550 7.18 17.07 9.19
N LEU A 551 7.12 16.64 10.45
CA LEU A 551 5.85 16.39 11.15
C LEU A 551 5.27 17.68 11.71
N VAL A 552 3.99 17.91 11.42
CA VAL A 552 3.20 19.04 11.90
C VAL A 552 2.04 18.53 12.74
N THR A 553 1.93 18.99 13.99
CA THR A 553 0.89 18.59 14.95
C THR A 553 0.06 19.78 15.37
N ALA A 554 -1.27 19.63 15.40
CA ALA A 554 -2.21 20.60 15.95
C ALA A 554 -2.49 20.39 17.45
N SER A 555 -1.88 19.35 18.05
CA SER A 555 -2.09 18.94 19.44
C SER A 555 -1.91 20.11 20.42
N PRO A 556 -2.88 20.39 21.30
CA PRO A 556 -2.80 21.51 22.25
C PRO A 556 -1.59 21.48 23.18
N ASP A 557 -1.13 20.29 23.57
CA ASP A 557 0.01 20.15 24.47
C ASP A 557 1.35 20.36 23.75
N ILE A 558 1.40 20.09 22.43
CA ILE A 558 2.65 20.06 21.65
C ILE A 558 2.36 20.44 20.19
N PRO A 559 2.01 21.71 19.90
CA PRO A 559 1.88 22.13 18.52
C PRO A 559 3.27 22.23 17.88
N THR A 560 3.44 21.67 16.69
CA THR A 560 4.66 21.83 15.89
C THR A 560 4.35 22.60 14.61
N ASP A 561 5.34 23.36 14.15
CA ASP A 561 5.32 24.01 12.84
C ASP A 561 6.43 23.38 12.00
N ALA A 562 6.17 23.25 10.70
CA ALA A 562 7.21 23.02 9.70
C ALA A 562 7.78 24.36 9.24
N GLU A 563 9.11 24.49 9.19
CA GLU A 563 9.77 25.74 8.84
C GLU A 563 11.14 25.52 8.20
N THR A 564 11.40 26.25 7.10
CA THR A 564 12.70 26.24 6.43
C THR A 564 13.06 27.61 5.84
N SER A 565 14.35 27.82 5.56
CA SER A 565 14.85 28.98 4.81
C SER A 565 15.36 28.55 3.44
N PHE A 566 15.08 29.33 2.41
CA PHE A 566 15.51 29.06 1.04
C PHE A 566 15.98 30.32 0.33
N ALA A 567 16.90 30.17 -0.61
CA ALA A 567 17.47 31.27 -1.38
C ALA A 567 16.94 31.26 -2.82
N LEU A 568 16.70 32.44 -3.38
CA LEU A 568 16.32 32.64 -4.78
C LEU A 568 17.32 33.58 -5.46
N GLU A 569 17.59 33.38 -6.74
CA GLU A 569 18.44 34.28 -7.53
C GLU A 569 17.59 35.23 -8.39
N ASP A 570 18.04 36.47 -8.57
CA ASP A 570 17.48 37.46 -9.52
C ASP A 570 15.93 37.53 -9.58
N VAL A 571 15.30 37.60 -8.41
CA VAL A 571 13.84 37.67 -8.27
C VAL A 571 13.30 38.93 -8.96
N ALA A 572 12.47 38.74 -9.98
CA ALA A 572 11.89 39.81 -10.80
C ALA A 572 10.37 39.98 -10.57
N GLY A 573 9.70 39.01 -9.96
CA GLY A 573 8.28 39.06 -9.64
C GLY A 573 7.84 37.96 -8.69
N GLY A 574 6.54 37.91 -8.39
CA GLY A 574 5.90 36.85 -7.63
C GLY A 574 5.79 35.54 -8.43
N GLY A 575 4.86 34.68 -8.02
CA GLY A 575 4.67 33.37 -8.64
C GLY A 575 3.71 32.49 -7.85
N SER A 576 4.09 31.25 -7.59
CA SER A 576 3.28 30.29 -6.83
C SER A 576 4.12 29.40 -5.92
N LEU A 577 3.56 29.07 -4.77
CA LEU A 577 4.07 28.05 -3.85
C LEU A 577 3.14 26.85 -3.93
N ARG A 578 3.67 25.69 -4.30
CA ARG A 578 2.99 24.41 -4.15
C ARG A 578 3.52 23.73 -2.90
N VAL A 579 2.64 23.28 -2.01
CA VAL A 579 3.01 22.44 -0.86
C VAL A 579 2.34 21.09 -1.02
N ARG A 580 3.08 20.02 -0.72
CA ARG A 580 2.60 18.65 -0.64
C ARG A 580 2.56 18.25 0.83
N LEU A 581 1.41 17.81 1.27
CA LEU A 581 1.10 17.46 2.64
C LEU A 581 0.62 16.01 2.66
N HIS A 582 0.74 15.34 3.80
CA HIS A 582 0.18 14.00 3.97
C HIS A 582 -0.45 13.88 5.35
N GLY A 583 -1.74 13.62 5.42
CA GLY A 583 -2.43 13.45 6.70
C GLY A 583 -2.03 12.15 7.36
N VAL A 584 -1.93 12.14 8.69
CA VAL A 584 -1.66 10.91 9.46
C VAL A 584 -2.59 10.77 10.67
N SER A 585 -3.65 11.59 10.74
CA SER A 585 -4.75 11.43 11.69
C SER A 585 -6.07 11.53 10.95
N TYR A 586 -7.13 10.90 11.46
CA TYR A 586 -8.47 11.02 10.87
C TYR A 586 -9.14 12.38 11.08
N ASP A 587 -8.62 13.19 12.02
CA ASP A 587 -9.10 14.55 12.26
C ASP A 587 -8.98 15.45 11.02
N PRO A 588 -9.98 16.31 10.74
CA PRO A 588 -9.86 17.31 9.70
C PRO A 588 -8.63 18.19 9.87
N HIS A 589 -7.84 18.29 8.81
CA HIS A 589 -6.63 19.09 8.79
C HIS A 589 -6.95 20.50 8.32
N SER A 590 -6.52 21.51 9.08
CA SER A 590 -6.55 22.92 8.66
C SER A 590 -5.15 23.50 8.77
N VAL A 591 -4.58 23.93 7.64
CA VAL A 591 -3.17 24.26 7.51
C VAL A 591 -2.98 25.66 6.95
N ASP A 592 -2.28 26.50 7.70
CA ASP A 592 -1.86 27.84 7.30
C ASP A 592 -0.45 27.83 6.70
N VAL A 593 -0.29 28.54 5.58
CA VAL A 593 0.99 28.61 4.86
C VAL A 593 1.49 30.05 4.77
N TRP A 594 2.68 30.31 5.30
CA TRP A 594 3.31 31.64 5.30
C TRP A 594 4.63 31.66 4.51
N VAL A 595 4.86 32.77 3.81
CA VAL A 595 6.16 33.13 3.25
C VAL A 595 6.59 34.49 3.79
N ASN A 596 7.81 34.59 4.31
CA ASN A 596 8.38 35.83 4.87
C ASN A 596 7.46 36.52 5.91
N GLY A 597 6.73 35.73 6.69
CA GLY A 597 5.79 36.20 7.72
C GLY A 597 4.44 36.71 7.18
N THR A 598 4.18 36.58 5.87
CA THR A 598 2.88 36.90 5.24
C THR A 598 2.09 35.62 5.00
N LEU A 599 0.83 35.56 5.45
CA LEU A 599 -0.06 34.42 5.22
C LEU A 599 -0.48 34.43 3.76
N LEU A 600 -0.17 33.35 3.04
CA LEU A 600 -0.60 33.16 1.65
C LEU A 600 -2.03 32.62 1.58
N GLY A 601 -2.36 31.70 2.48
CA GLY A 601 -3.71 31.14 2.60
C GLY A 601 -3.78 30.00 3.61
N THR A 602 -4.98 29.45 3.73
CA THR A 602 -5.30 28.27 4.54
C THR A 602 -5.84 27.19 3.61
N THR A 603 -5.36 25.97 3.74
CA THR A 603 -5.90 24.79 3.04
C THR A 603 -6.48 23.80 4.04
N ARG A 604 -7.42 22.97 3.58
CA ARG A 604 -8.06 21.92 4.38
C ARG A 604 -8.13 20.62 3.60
N PHE A 605 -7.97 19.50 4.31
CA PHE A 605 -8.10 18.15 3.79
C PHE A 605 -8.46 17.19 4.94
N LEU A 606 -8.85 15.97 4.63
CA LEU A 606 -9.35 14.99 5.60
C LEU A 606 -8.50 13.73 5.59
N GLY A 607 -8.38 13.10 6.76
CA GLY A 607 -7.88 11.74 6.89
C GLY A 607 -6.41 11.57 6.49
N LEU A 608 -6.05 10.33 6.17
CA LEU A 608 -4.66 9.91 5.97
C LEU A 608 -4.10 10.20 4.56
N GLN A 609 -4.72 11.11 3.80
CA GLN A 609 -4.42 11.27 2.38
C GLN A 609 -3.26 12.22 2.10
N ALA A 610 -2.57 12.00 0.99
CA ALA A 610 -1.73 13.01 0.35
C ALA A 610 -2.60 14.19 -0.14
N HIS A 611 -2.11 15.41 0.07
CA HIS A 611 -2.83 16.63 -0.27
C HIS A 611 -1.88 17.66 -0.87
N GLU A 612 -2.22 18.18 -2.05
CA GLU A 612 -1.46 19.25 -2.69
C GLU A 612 -2.24 20.57 -2.63
N ALA A 613 -1.58 21.64 -2.22
CA ALA A 613 -2.15 22.98 -2.23
C ALA A 613 -1.23 23.98 -2.93
N VAL A 614 -1.80 24.77 -3.84
CA VAL A 614 -1.08 25.81 -4.58
C VAL A 614 -1.55 27.19 -4.16
N PHE A 615 -0.61 28.03 -3.73
CA PHE A 615 -0.84 29.39 -3.27
C PHE A 615 -0.16 30.40 -4.19
N ALA A 616 -0.88 31.47 -4.54
CA ALA A 616 -0.29 32.59 -5.28
C ALA A 616 0.66 33.39 -4.38
N ILE A 617 1.85 33.69 -4.88
CA ILE A 617 2.84 34.54 -4.22
C ILE A 617 2.76 35.95 -4.84
N PRO A 618 2.36 36.98 -4.08
CA PRO A 618 2.28 38.35 -4.59
C PRO A 618 3.64 38.94 -4.99
N ASP A 619 3.63 39.83 -5.98
CA ASP A 619 4.80 40.60 -6.36
C ASP A 619 5.40 41.37 -5.17
N GLY A 620 6.72 41.30 -5.03
CA GLY A 620 7.47 41.98 -3.97
C GLY A 620 7.47 41.29 -2.60
N LEU A 621 6.84 40.11 -2.47
CA LEU A 621 6.94 39.31 -1.24
C LEU A 621 8.25 38.52 -1.14
N LEU A 622 8.77 38.06 -2.28
CA LEU A 622 10.03 37.30 -2.37
C LEU A 622 11.25 38.23 -2.41
N ASP A 623 12.34 37.78 -1.80
CA ASP A 623 13.68 38.38 -1.84
C ASP A 623 14.73 37.29 -2.11
N THR A 624 16.02 37.59 -1.96
CA THR A 624 17.13 36.65 -2.13
C THR A 624 17.13 35.57 -1.05
N ASN A 625 16.70 35.89 0.18
CA ASN A 625 16.57 34.93 1.28
C ASN A 625 15.15 34.96 1.79
N ASN A 626 14.50 33.80 1.79
CA ASN A 626 13.10 33.65 2.13
C ASN A 626 12.93 32.59 3.22
N ARG A 627 11.77 32.61 3.86
CA ARG A 627 11.38 31.66 4.91
C ARG A 627 9.97 31.13 4.62
N LEU A 628 9.85 29.81 4.53
CA LEU A 628 8.59 29.07 4.46
C LEU A 628 8.21 28.62 5.88
N ARG A 629 6.94 28.79 6.26
CA ARG A 629 6.37 28.19 7.46
C ARG A 629 5.02 27.56 7.10
N VAL A 630 4.80 26.33 7.55
CA VAL A 630 3.55 25.56 7.43
C VAL A 630 3.14 25.15 8.84
N ALA A 631 1.93 25.50 9.28
CA ALA A 631 1.48 25.24 10.64
C ALA A 631 -0.03 24.98 10.70
N PRO A 632 -0.53 24.31 11.75
CA PRO A 632 -1.96 24.19 11.96
C PRO A 632 -2.63 25.56 12.14
N SER A 633 -3.84 25.73 11.60
CA SER A 633 -4.63 26.96 11.75
C SER A 633 -5.25 27.10 13.14
N GLU A 634 -5.56 25.97 13.79
CA GLU A 634 -6.23 25.91 15.10
C GLU A 634 -5.87 24.64 15.89
N PRO A 635 -5.95 24.65 17.24
CA PRO A 635 -5.69 23.45 18.05
C PRO A 635 -6.73 22.35 17.80
N SER A 636 -6.26 21.13 17.57
CA SER A 636 -7.07 19.90 17.33
C SER A 636 -6.17 18.67 17.48
N ASP A 637 -6.70 17.46 17.28
CA ASP A 637 -5.90 16.23 17.23
C ASP A 637 -5.29 15.95 15.83
N SER A 638 -5.44 16.90 14.88
CA SER A 638 -4.87 16.83 13.53
C SER A 638 -3.35 16.71 13.51
N ILE A 639 -2.83 15.72 12.79
CA ILE A 639 -1.41 15.49 12.59
C ILE A 639 -1.14 15.17 11.11
N PHE A 640 -0.15 15.82 10.51
CA PHE A 640 0.19 15.64 9.09
C PHE A 640 1.69 15.89 8.84
N PHE A 641 2.21 15.34 7.76
CA PHE A 641 3.54 15.65 7.24
C PHE A 641 3.49 16.81 6.24
N LEU A 642 4.53 17.64 6.27
CA LEU A 642 4.99 18.36 5.09
C LEU A 642 5.94 17.42 4.35
N ASP A 643 5.60 17.10 3.11
CA ASP A 643 6.37 16.25 2.22
C ASP A 643 7.38 17.09 1.45
N ALA A 644 6.89 17.95 0.55
CA ALA A 644 7.72 18.83 -0.27
C ALA A 644 7.07 20.19 -0.50
N ALA A 645 7.87 21.15 -0.98
CA ALA A 645 7.36 22.43 -1.46
C ALA A 645 8.10 22.94 -2.71
N ASP A 646 7.36 23.32 -3.74
CA ASP A 646 7.93 23.94 -4.94
C ASP A 646 7.61 25.43 -4.99
N VAL A 647 8.65 26.25 -5.06
CA VAL A 647 8.54 27.70 -5.22
C VAL A 647 8.81 28.05 -6.67
N THR A 648 7.75 28.33 -7.43
CA THR A 648 7.87 28.87 -8.79
C THR A 648 7.78 30.39 -8.74
N TYR A 649 8.74 31.10 -9.35
CA TYR A 649 8.83 32.55 -9.31
C TYR A 649 9.30 33.12 -10.65
N MET A 650 8.99 34.39 -10.90
CA MET A 650 9.54 35.09 -12.05
C MET A 650 10.98 35.52 -11.78
N ARG A 651 11.92 34.93 -12.51
CA ARG A 651 13.35 35.20 -12.46
C ARG A 651 13.79 36.07 -13.64
N GLY A 652 14.70 37.01 -13.41
CA GLY A 652 15.40 37.70 -14.47
C GLY A 652 16.51 36.85 -15.10
N TYR A 653 17.17 37.38 -16.13
CA TYR A 653 18.28 36.71 -16.82
C TYR A 653 19.66 37.19 -16.31
N ASP A 654 19.82 37.44 -15.01
CA ASP A 654 21.14 37.63 -14.38
C ASP A 654 21.54 36.37 -13.58
N THR A 655 22.84 36.12 -13.42
CA THR A 655 23.33 34.99 -12.62
C THR A 655 24.66 35.34 -11.94
N SER A 656 24.80 34.93 -10.69
CA SER A 656 26.04 35.12 -9.93
C SER A 656 26.97 33.91 -9.99
N SER A 657 26.45 32.76 -10.43
CA SER A 657 27.13 31.45 -10.42
C SER A 657 27.92 31.15 -11.70
N GLU A 658 27.98 32.10 -12.66
CA GLU A 658 28.44 31.86 -14.04
C GLU A 658 27.78 30.65 -14.75
N THR A 659 26.62 30.20 -14.25
CA THR A 659 25.78 29.16 -14.84
C THR A 659 24.31 29.61 -14.88
N LEU A 660 23.56 29.15 -15.87
CA LEU A 660 22.13 29.42 -15.96
C LEU A 660 21.43 28.38 -16.83
N GLN A 661 20.42 27.71 -16.27
CA GLN A 661 19.41 26.96 -17.02
C GLN A 661 18.16 27.82 -17.16
N PHE A 662 17.57 27.87 -18.35
CA PHE A 662 16.40 28.71 -18.60
C PHE A 662 15.59 28.23 -19.81
N ARG A 663 14.29 28.56 -19.81
CA ARG A 663 13.40 28.33 -20.95
C ARG A 663 12.97 29.64 -21.59
N ALA A 664 12.94 29.66 -22.91
CA ALA A 664 12.52 30.84 -23.67
C ALA A 664 10.99 30.88 -23.86
N GLU A 665 10.33 31.94 -23.40
CA GLU A 665 8.87 32.06 -23.49
C GLU A 665 8.36 32.98 -24.61
N GLN A 666 8.99 34.13 -24.87
CA GLN A 666 8.38 35.16 -25.74
C GLN A 666 9.33 35.99 -26.63
N ALA A 667 10.65 35.78 -26.57
CA ALA A 667 11.62 36.61 -27.30
C ALA A 667 12.46 35.81 -28.31
N ALA A 668 12.97 36.51 -29.34
CA ALA A 668 13.89 35.94 -30.34
C ALA A 668 15.37 36.04 -29.93
N SER A 669 15.67 36.75 -28.85
CA SER A 669 17.02 36.95 -28.32
C SER A 669 16.99 37.50 -26.89
N VAL A 670 18.05 37.21 -26.13
CA VAL A 670 18.20 37.61 -24.72
C VAL A 670 19.62 38.10 -24.41
N GLU A 671 19.73 39.03 -23.46
CA GLU A 671 20.98 39.41 -22.80
C GLU A 671 20.99 38.81 -21.40
N ILE A 672 22.02 38.00 -21.10
CA ILE A 672 22.19 37.30 -19.84
C ILE A 672 23.32 37.97 -19.05
N GLY A 673 22.98 38.59 -17.93
CA GLY A 673 23.92 39.23 -17.00
C GLY A 673 24.84 38.20 -16.31
N GLY A 674 25.98 38.66 -15.82
CA GLY A 674 26.90 37.83 -15.02
C GLY A 674 27.77 36.83 -15.80
N LEU A 675 27.33 36.36 -16.98
CA LEU A 675 28.11 35.49 -17.87
C LEU A 675 29.21 36.25 -18.62
N THR A 676 30.30 36.60 -17.92
CA THR A 676 31.38 37.44 -18.47
C THR A 676 32.61 36.66 -18.96
N ASN A 677 32.66 35.36 -18.69
CA ASN A 677 33.77 34.50 -19.07
C ASN A 677 33.76 34.23 -20.58
N GLY A 678 34.82 34.65 -21.29
CA GLY A 678 34.92 34.42 -22.74
C GLY A 678 34.96 32.96 -23.17
N GLY A 679 35.10 32.02 -22.23
CA GLY A 679 35.01 30.58 -22.45
C GLY A 679 33.63 29.95 -22.15
N THR A 680 32.61 30.73 -21.78
CA THR A 680 31.27 30.22 -21.49
C THR A 680 30.70 29.44 -22.68
N ARG A 681 30.14 28.27 -22.38
CA ARG A 681 29.54 27.35 -23.35
C ARG A 681 28.02 27.41 -23.21
N PHE A 682 27.32 27.29 -24.33
CA PHE A 682 25.87 27.34 -24.42
C PHE A 682 25.35 26.06 -25.07
N PHE A 683 24.24 25.54 -24.56
CA PHE A 683 23.63 24.30 -25.03
C PHE A 683 22.12 24.47 -25.17
N ASP A 684 21.56 23.80 -26.16
CA ASP A 684 20.15 23.40 -26.18
C ASP A 684 20.06 22.06 -25.46
N VAL A 685 19.31 22.02 -24.37
CA VAL A 685 19.14 20.85 -23.51
C VAL A 685 17.70 20.36 -23.49
N THR A 686 16.89 20.78 -24.46
CA THR A 686 15.50 20.32 -24.62
C THR A 686 15.41 18.80 -24.72
N ASP A 687 16.39 18.18 -25.39
CA ASP A 687 16.67 16.75 -25.28
C ASP A 687 18.01 16.60 -24.52
N PRO A 688 17.97 16.34 -23.20
CA PRO A 688 19.18 16.27 -22.39
C PRO A 688 20.05 15.05 -22.67
N GLN A 689 19.54 14.01 -23.33
CA GLN A 689 20.36 12.89 -23.80
C GLN A 689 21.07 13.23 -25.12
N ARG A 690 20.55 14.20 -25.89
CA ARG A 690 21.14 14.64 -27.17
C ARG A 690 21.24 16.16 -27.27
N PRO A 691 21.94 16.81 -26.33
CA PRO A 691 22.04 18.26 -26.32
C PRO A 691 22.79 18.76 -27.55
N ALA A 692 22.42 19.95 -28.03
CA ALA A 692 23.10 20.62 -29.13
C ALA A 692 23.97 21.75 -28.60
N LYS A 693 25.26 21.72 -28.93
CA LYS A 693 26.19 22.79 -28.60
C LYS A 693 25.88 24.01 -29.45
N LEU A 694 25.71 25.15 -28.79
CA LEU A 694 25.41 26.40 -29.44
C LEU A 694 26.70 27.17 -29.75
N VAL A 695 26.85 27.59 -31.00
CA VAL A 695 28.02 28.31 -31.50
C VAL A 695 27.64 29.72 -31.96
N ASP A 696 28.62 30.62 -32.04
CA ASP A 696 28.46 32.03 -32.42
C ASP A 696 27.66 32.92 -31.44
N ALA A 697 27.51 32.51 -30.18
CA ALA A 697 27.03 33.39 -29.10
C ALA A 697 28.02 34.55 -28.85
N VAL A 698 27.50 35.73 -28.49
CA VAL A 698 28.32 36.93 -28.30
C VAL A 698 28.51 37.21 -26.82
N ILE A 699 29.74 37.03 -26.31
CA ILE A 699 30.09 37.27 -24.90
C ILE A 699 30.76 38.64 -24.79
N GLY A 700 30.19 39.51 -23.96
CA GLY A 700 30.65 40.87 -23.70
C GLY A 700 31.19 41.07 -22.28
N ALA A 701 31.56 42.31 -21.95
CA ALA A 701 32.12 42.64 -20.64
C ALA A 701 31.11 42.62 -19.48
N SER A 702 29.81 42.58 -19.78
CA SER A 702 28.71 42.64 -18.80
C SER A 702 27.79 41.41 -18.84
N GLY A 703 28.05 40.45 -19.73
CA GLY A 703 27.15 39.32 -19.95
C GLY A 703 27.24 38.73 -21.35
N ALA A 704 26.39 37.74 -21.61
CA ALA A 704 26.32 37.04 -22.89
C ALA A 704 25.02 37.35 -23.64
N ARG A 705 25.06 37.24 -24.97
CA ARG A 705 23.92 37.50 -25.87
C ARG A 705 23.69 36.29 -26.74
N LEU A 706 22.44 35.85 -26.78
CA LEU A 706 22.03 34.60 -27.41
C LEU A 706 20.75 34.81 -28.23
N ALA A 707 20.69 34.27 -29.45
CA ALA A 707 19.42 34.09 -30.15
C ALA A 707 18.68 32.89 -29.55
N ILE A 708 17.40 33.06 -29.22
CA ILE A 708 16.60 32.04 -28.52
C ILE A 708 15.30 31.79 -29.28
N GLU A 709 14.78 30.58 -29.14
CA GLU A 709 13.55 30.11 -29.77
C GLU A 709 12.54 29.72 -28.69
N PRO A 710 11.23 30.00 -28.85
CA PRO A 710 10.22 29.63 -27.88
C PRO A 710 10.21 28.12 -27.58
N ALA A 711 9.92 27.79 -26.32
CA ALA A 711 9.79 26.42 -25.80
C ALA A 711 11.08 25.59 -25.75
N ILE A 712 12.21 26.11 -26.24
CA ILE A 712 13.53 25.50 -26.11
C ILE A 712 14.11 25.77 -24.72
N GLU A 713 14.75 24.74 -24.16
CA GLU A 713 15.48 24.82 -22.90
C GLU A 713 16.98 25.00 -23.17
N TYR A 714 17.58 25.99 -22.52
CA TYR A 714 18.96 26.40 -22.72
C TYR A 714 19.75 26.23 -21.43
N PHE A 715 21.03 25.86 -21.58
CA PHE A 715 21.98 25.80 -20.48
C PHE A 715 23.25 26.56 -20.83
N ALA A 716 23.68 27.45 -19.95
CA ALA A 716 24.92 28.20 -20.04
C ALA A 716 25.85 27.87 -18.88
N VAL A 717 27.13 27.65 -19.16
CA VAL A 717 28.12 27.27 -18.14
C VAL A 717 29.52 27.80 -18.47
N ALA A 718 30.15 28.44 -17.49
CA ALA A 718 31.56 28.83 -17.59
C ALA A 718 32.49 27.63 -17.38
N PRO A 719 33.70 27.62 -17.97
CA PRO A 719 34.63 26.48 -17.84
C PRO A 719 35.04 26.13 -16.40
N GLY A 720 34.97 27.09 -15.47
CA GLY A 720 35.27 26.87 -14.05
C GLY A 720 34.17 26.16 -13.27
N GLU A 721 32.95 26.12 -13.83
CA GLU A 721 31.73 25.61 -13.20
C GLU A 721 31.31 24.24 -13.77
N LEU A 722 32.21 23.59 -14.53
CA LEU A 722 31.99 22.22 -14.99
C LEU A 722 31.98 21.26 -13.81
N LEU A 723 30.95 20.43 -13.74
CA LEU A 723 30.81 19.41 -12.70
C LEU A 723 31.76 18.24 -12.97
N ARG A 724 32.12 17.52 -11.91
CA ARG A 724 32.85 16.25 -11.96
C ARG A 724 31.95 15.14 -11.42
N PRO A 725 32.02 13.91 -11.96
CA PRO A 725 31.29 12.79 -11.39
C PRO A 725 31.58 12.66 -9.89
N SER A 726 30.54 12.40 -9.10
CA SER A 726 30.63 12.20 -7.64
C SER A 726 31.25 10.84 -7.32
N SER A 727 30.94 9.83 -8.15
CA SER A 727 31.48 8.49 -8.06
C SER A 727 31.97 8.00 -9.43
N SER A 728 32.93 7.07 -9.41
CA SER A 728 33.30 6.32 -10.60
C SER A 728 33.91 4.97 -10.22
N TRP A 729 33.64 3.94 -11.03
CA TRP A 729 34.26 2.63 -10.87
C TRP A 729 34.41 1.89 -12.19
N ALA A 730 35.27 0.89 -12.18
CA ALA A 730 35.55 0.05 -13.33
C ALA A 730 34.49 -1.05 -13.48
N ASP A 731 33.86 -1.11 -14.66
CA ASP A 731 33.04 -2.24 -15.06
C ASP A 731 33.94 -3.33 -15.65
N VAL A 732 34.19 -4.36 -14.84
CA VAL A 732 34.75 -5.62 -15.30
C VAL A 732 33.59 -6.50 -15.75
N ALA A 733 33.65 -6.95 -17.01
CA ALA A 733 32.60 -7.78 -17.60
C ALA A 733 32.41 -9.06 -16.78
N SER A 734 31.18 -9.29 -16.32
CA SER A 734 30.75 -10.56 -15.74
C SER A 734 30.19 -11.46 -16.84
N ASP A 735 29.86 -12.71 -16.49
CA ASP A 735 29.23 -13.69 -17.36
C ASP A 735 27.84 -14.11 -16.85
N LEU A 736 27.21 -13.33 -15.96
CA LEU A 736 25.92 -13.69 -15.35
C LEU A 736 24.83 -13.94 -16.39
N ARG A 737 24.82 -13.19 -17.51
CA ARG A 737 23.91 -13.42 -18.65
C ARG A 737 24.24 -14.63 -19.55
N ASN A 738 25.25 -15.43 -19.23
CA ASN A 738 25.61 -16.62 -20.01
C ASN A 738 24.71 -17.82 -19.66
N ALA A 739 23.89 -18.27 -20.62
CA ALA A 739 23.01 -19.43 -20.47
C ALA A 739 23.73 -20.75 -20.11
N ASN A 740 25.05 -20.85 -20.33
CA ASN A 740 25.81 -22.06 -19.97
C ASN A 740 26.20 -22.13 -18.48
N ASN A 741 25.88 -21.11 -17.70
CA ASN A 741 26.13 -21.09 -16.27
C ASN A 741 25.39 -22.23 -15.56
N ARG A 742 25.92 -22.64 -14.41
CA ARG A 742 25.39 -23.72 -13.58
C ARG A 742 25.63 -23.36 -12.12
N ALA A 743 24.58 -23.37 -11.33
CA ALA A 743 24.66 -23.33 -9.88
C ALA A 743 23.38 -23.95 -9.33
N ASP A 744 23.46 -24.93 -8.45
CA ASP A 744 22.31 -25.35 -7.63
C ASP A 744 22.35 -24.72 -6.23
N TYR A 745 23.52 -24.23 -5.80
CA TYR A 745 23.73 -23.42 -4.61
C TYR A 745 24.43 -22.10 -5.00
N LEU A 746 23.75 -20.98 -4.78
CA LEU A 746 24.17 -19.65 -5.21
C LEU A 746 24.44 -18.77 -3.98
N ILE A 747 25.62 -18.16 -3.90
CA ILE A 747 25.96 -17.18 -2.86
C ILE A 747 26.00 -15.80 -3.50
N ILE A 748 25.24 -14.85 -2.98
CA ILE A 748 25.29 -13.44 -3.38
C ILE A 748 25.91 -12.66 -2.23
N ALA A 749 27.04 -12.01 -2.50
CA ALA A 749 27.80 -11.28 -1.49
C ALA A 749 28.40 -9.98 -2.06
N PRO A 750 28.53 -8.91 -1.27
CA PRO A 750 29.32 -7.75 -1.64
C PRO A 750 30.80 -8.11 -1.74
N ALA A 751 31.56 -7.31 -2.49
CA ALA A 751 33.00 -7.48 -2.73
C ALA A 751 33.81 -7.70 -1.42
N SER A 752 33.38 -7.09 -0.32
CA SER A 752 34.05 -7.17 0.98
C SER A 752 34.00 -8.54 1.67
N PHE A 753 33.18 -9.47 1.20
CA PHE A 753 33.01 -10.80 1.79
C PHE A 753 33.36 -11.96 0.85
N ILE A 754 33.80 -11.67 -0.38
CA ILE A 754 34.07 -12.70 -1.40
C ILE A 754 35.13 -13.70 -0.92
N ASP A 755 36.20 -13.22 -0.29
CA ASP A 755 37.27 -14.08 0.25
C ASP A 755 36.79 -14.95 1.42
N GLU A 756 35.91 -14.43 2.29
CA GLU A 756 35.40 -15.13 3.45
C GLU A 756 34.32 -16.18 3.11
N VAL A 757 33.46 -15.93 2.11
CA VAL A 757 32.41 -16.90 1.70
C VAL A 757 32.98 -18.14 0.99
N GLU A 758 34.23 -18.11 0.53
CA GLU A 758 34.91 -19.25 -0.10
C GLU A 758 34.98 -20.48 0.82
N GLU A 759 35.04 -20.30 2.14
CA GLU A 759 35.02 -21.42 3.08
C GLU A 759 33.67 -22.14 3.06
N LEU A 760 32.57 -21.39 3.08
CA LEU A 760 31.22 -21.94 2.95
C LEU A 760 31.01 -22.61 1.60
N ALA A 761 31.48 -21.96 0.52
CA ALA A 761 31.39 -22.50 -0.83
C ALA A 761 32.13 -23.84 -0.94
N THR A 762 33.38 -23.89 -0.48
CA THR A 762 34.18 -25.12 -0.47
C THR A 762 33.48 -26.23 0.32
N TYR A 763 32.93 -25.91 1.49
CA TYR A 763 32.21 -26.89 2.30
C TYR A 763 30.98 -27.44 1.56
N ARG A 764 30.17 -26.58 0.94
CA ARG A 764 28.98 -26.99 0.16
C ARG A 764 29.35 -27.79 -1.10
N GLU A 765 30.49 -27.52 -1.74
CA GLU A 765 31.01 -28.39 -2.80
C GLU A 765 31.33 -29.80 -2.29
N THR A 766 31.84 -29.94 -1.06
CA THR A 766 32.07 -31.28 -0.47
C THR A 766 30.78 -32.05 -0.19
N ASP A 767 29.69 -31.32 0.04
CA ASP A 767 28.31 -31.84 0.15
C ASP A 767 27.69 -32.20 -1.21
N GLY A 768 28.39 -31.92 -2.32
CA GLY A 768 27.98 -32.27 -3.68
C GLY A 768 27.20 -31.20 -4.42
N PHE A 769 27.11 -29.98 -3.88
CA PHE A 769 26.50 -28.85 -4.58
C PHE A 769 27.42 -28.30 -5.68
N MET A 770 26.82 -27.84 -6.77
CA MET A 770 27.43 -26.95 -7.74
C MET A 770 27.31 -25.52 -7.23
N VAL A 771 28.34 -25.06 -6.54
CA VAL A 771 28.37 -23.74 -5.93
C VAL A 771 28.79 -22.66 -6.93
N ARG A 772 28.16 -21.49 -6.85
CA ARG A 772 28.64 -20.27 -7.50
C ARG A 772 28.55 -19.08 -6.53
N ILE A 773 29.65 -18.34 -6.42
CA ILE A 773 29.69 -17.05 -5.75
C ILE A 773 29.44 -15.96 -6.81
N VAL A 774 28.55 -15.03 -6.50
CA VAL A 774 28.21 -13.87 -7.33
C VAL A 774 28.43 -12.60 -6.53
N GLU A 775 29.23 -11.70 -7.07
CA GLU A 775 29.46 -10.40 -6.49
C GLU A 775 28.24 -9.50 -6.73
N LEU A 776 27.73 -8.85 -5.67
CA LEU A 776 26.52 -8.04 -5.74
C LEU A 776 26.60 -6.92 -6.80
N GLN A 777 27.77 -6.31 -6.98
CA GLN A 777 27.95 -5.25 -7.98
C GLN A 777 27.80 -5.76 -9.42
N ASP A 778 28.14 -7.03 -9.71
CA ASP A 778 27.94 -7.61 -11.04
C ASP A 778 26.44 -7.72 -11.39
N ILE A 779 25.60 -7.96 -10.38
CA ILE A 779 24.14 -7.97 -10.54
C ILE A 779 23.65 -6.56 -10.90
N PHE A 780 24.06 -5.54 -10.14
CA PHE A 780 23.66 -4.15 -10.41
C PHE A 780 24.13 -3.68 -11.78
N ASP A 781 25.37 -3.99 -12.16
CA ASP A 781 25.93 -3.61 -13.46
C ASP A 781 25.17 -4.25 -14.63
N GLU A 782 24.81 -5.54 -14.56
CA GLU A 782 24.16 -6.25 -15.67
C GLU A 782 22.63 -6.14 -15.70
N PHE A 783 21.99 -5.95 -14.55
CA PHE A 783 20.52 -5.98 -14.41
C PHE A 783 19.91 -4.63 -14.04
N ALA A 784 20.70 -3.66 -13.58
CA ALA A 784 20.24 -2.30 -13.25
C ALA A 784 21.14 -1.18 -13.81
N ASN A 785 22.02 -1.48 -14.76
CA ASN A 785 22.94 -0.51 -15.37
C ASN A 785 23.77 0.26 -14.33
N GLY A 786 24.25 -0.44 -13.31
CA GLY A 786 25.09 0.10 -12.24
C GLY A 786 24.32 0.72 -11.07
N SER A 787 23.00 0.86 -11.17
CA SER A 787 22.17 1.36 -10.06
C SER A 787 22.05 0.30 -8.95
N PRO A 788 22.24 0.66 -7.66
CA PRO A 788 22.13 -0.25 -6.52
C PRO A 788 20.67 -0.56 -6.15
N ASN A 789 19.86 -0.92 -7.15
CA ASN A 789 18.44 -1.22 -6.99
C ASN A 789 18.25 -2.68 -6.55
N PRO A 790 17.63 -2.97 -5.39
CA PRO A 790 17.40 -4.33 -4.92
C PRO A 790 16.61 -5.19 -5.92
N ASN A 791 15.70 -4.60 -6.70
CA ASN A 791 14.95 -5.33 -7.74
C ASN A 791 15.88 -6.02 -8.77
N ALA A 792 17.11 -5.52 -8.97
CA ALA A 792 18.10 -6.16 -9.83
C ALA A 792 18.45 -7.59 -9.38
N ILE A 793 18.42 -7.85 -8.06
CA ILE A 793 18.68 -9.17 -7.48
C ILE A 793 17.56 -10.14 -7.88
N ARG A 794 16.29 -9.73 -7.72
CA ARG A 794 15.12 -10.51 -8.14
C ARG A 794 15.17 -10.81 -9.64
N GLU A 795 15.47 -9.80 -10.44
CA GLU A 795 15.61 -9.90 -11.90
C GLU A 795 16.73 -10.86 -12.32
N PHE A 796 17.86 -10.82 -11.64
CA PHE A 796 18.96 -11.74 -11.83
C PHE A 796 18.56 -13.18 -11.47
N LEU A 797 17.90 -13.39 -10.33
CA LEU A 797 17.46 -14.71 -9.89
C LEU A 797 16.46 -15.32 -10.88
N ARG A 798 15.50 -14.54 -11.38
CA ARG A 798 14.60 -14.94 -12.46
C ARG A 798 15.37 -15.39 -13.70
N PHE A 799 16.29 -14.56 -14.18
CA PHE A 799 17.09 -14.88 -15.36
C PHE A 799 17.91 -16.15 -15.17
N ALA A 800 18.57 -16.31 -14.01
CA ALA A 800 19.35 -17.48 -13.67
C ALA A 800 18.49 -18.74 -13.63
N ASN A 801 17.29 -18.66 -13.06
CA ASN A 801 16.36 -19.79 -13.01
C ASN A 801 15.87 -20.22 -14.42
N GLU A 802 15.47 -19.26 -15.24
CA GLU A 802 14.90 -19.53 -16.57
C GLU A 802 15.93 -19.92 -17.63
N THR A 803 17.16 -19.38 -17.54
CA THR A 803 18.10 -19.38 -18.67
C THR A 803 19.38 -20.20 -18.41
N TRP A 804 19.83 -20.35 -17.16
CA TRP A 804 21.04 -21.12 -16.88
C TRP A 804 20.83 -22.62 -17.11
N THR A 805 21.90 -23.33 -17.41
CA THR A 805 21.80 -24.77 -17.70
C THR A 805 21.53 -25.62 -16.45
N THR A 806 21.90 -25.11 -15.28
CA THR A 806 21.44 -25.62 -13.98
C THR A 806 20.93 -24.41 -13.21
N SER A 807 19.63 -24.42 -12.88
CA SER A 807 18.98 -23.36 -12.12
C SER A 807 19.34 -23.44 -10.63
N PRO A 808 19.44 -22.28 -9.94
CA PRO A 808 19.61 -22.24 -8.50
C PRO A 808 18.46 -22.95 -7.78
N ARG A 809 18.79 -23.71 -6.73
CA ARG A 809 17.82 -24.28 -5.78
C ARG A 809 17.92 -23.64 -4.40
N PHE A 810 19.13 -23.23 -4.03
CA PHE A 810 19.45 -22.54 -2.79
C PHE A 810 20.13 -21.21 -3.11
N VAL A 811 19.68 -20.14 -2.46
CA VAL A 811 20.24 -18.80 -2.59
C VAL A 811 20.60 -18.28 -1.19
N VAL A 812 21.87 -17.92 -0.99
CA VAL A 812 22.36 -17.34 0.26
C VAL A 812 22.74 -15.89 0.03
N LEU A 813 22.07 -15.01 0.76
CA LEU A 813 22.37 -13.58 0.79
C LEU A 813 23.36 -13.30 1.92
N VAL A 814 24.49 -12.68 1.63
CA VAL A 814 25.53 -12.39 2.63
C VAL A 814 25.68 -10.88 2.82
N GLY A 815 25.37 -10.42 4.03
CA GLY A 815 25.46 -9.03 4.44
C GLY A 815 24.20 -8.52 5.14
N LYS A 816 24.38 -7.61 6.10
CA LYS A 816 23.28 -6.85 6.69
C LYS A 816 22.61 -5.96 5.63
N GLY A 817 21.28 -5.94 5.66
CA GLY A 817 20.45 -5.08 4.81
C GLY A 817 19.78 -3.97 5.62
N SER A 818 19.38 -2.91 4.92
CA SER A 818 18.62 -1.79 5.48
C SER A 818 17.65 -1.23 4.43
N PHE A 819 16.44 -0.81 4.83
CA PHE A 819 15.53 -0.04 3.95
C PHE A 819 16.01 1.41 3.76
N ASP A 820 16.96 1.86 4.59
CA ASP A 820 17.61 3.14 4.42
C ASP A 820 18.69 3.03 3.33
N TYR A 821 18.25 2.99 2.07
CA TYR A 821 19.12 2.82 0.91
C TYR A 821 20.06 4.01 0.68
N ARG A 822 19.63 5.21 1.07
CA ARG A 822 20.37 6.48 0.90
C ARG A 822 21.19 6.88 2.14
N GLU A 823 21.19 6.06 3.19
CA GLU A 823 21.88 6.35 4.48
C GLU A 823 21.40 7.65 5.16
N ILE A 824 20.10 7.92 5.09
CA ILE A 824 19.42 9.13 5.58
C ILE A 824 19.44 9.22 7.10
N LEU A 825 19.16 8.12 7.81
CA LEU A 825 19.06 8.07 9.27
C LEU A 825 20.42 7.87 9.96
N GLY A 826 21.50 7.81 9.19
CA GLY A 826 22.87 7.67 9.68
C GLY A 826 23.63 6.58 8.92
N PRO A 827 24.85 6.22 9.37
CA PRO A 827 25.65 5.16 8.75
C PRO A 827 24.99 3.80 9.01
N ALA A 828 23.94 3.50 8.25
CA ALA A 828 23.35 2.18 8.18
C ALA A 828 24.32 1.29 7.40
N ILE A 829 24.60 0.11 7.94
CA ILE A 829 25.33 -0.93 7.21
C ILE A 829 24.34 -1.55 6.23
N ASN A 830 24.24 -1.00 5.01
CA ASN A 830 23.42 -1.55 3.95
C ASN A 830 24.27 -2.31 2.91
N LEU A 831 24.91 -3.38 3.37
CA LEU A 831 25.85 -4.16 2.55
C LEU A 831 25.14 -5.02 1.49
N LEU A 832 23.91 -5.46 1.78
CA LEU A 832 23.05 -6.15 0.83
C LEU A 832 21.60 -5.69 1.07
N PRO A 833 21.05 -4.78 0.24
CA PRO A 833 19.73 -4.20 0.45
C PRO A 833 18.62 -5.26 0.45
N PRO A 834 17.60 -5.16 1.33
CA PRO A 834 16.38 -5.92 1.22
C PRO A 834 15.50 -5.35 0.09
N ILE A 835 14.47 -6.09 -0.32
CA ILE A 835 13.32 -5.54 -1.04
C ILE A 835 12.18 -5.33 -0.03
N MET A 836 11.38 -4.31 -0.23
CA MET A 836 10.21 -4.04 0.60
C MET A 836 8.96 -4.69 -0.02
N ALA A 837 8.13 -5.26 0.83
CA ALA A 837 6.83 -5.83 0.53
C ALA A 837 5.75 -4.97 1.18
N LEU A 838 4.66 -4.71 0.45
CA LEU A 838 3.46 -4.12 1.02
C LEU A 838 2.63 -5.23 1.67
N THR A 839 2.20 -5.01 2.91
CA THR A 839 1.33 -5.92 3.67
C THR A 839 0.14 -5.13 4.23
N HIS A 840 -0.90 -5.82 4.71
CA HIS A 840 -2.04 -5.20 5.39
C HIS A 840 -1.63 -4.37 6.63
N ALA A 841 -0.44 -4.61 7.18
CA ALA A 841 0.10 -3.88 8.33
C ALA A 841 1.08 -2.76 7.96
N GLY A 842 1.25 -2.44 6.67
CA GLY A 842 2.27 -1.53 6.16
C GLY A 842 3.44 -2.27 5.50
N MET A 843 4.51 -1.56 5.14
CA MET A 843 5.65 -2.19 4.48
C MET A 843 6.59 -2.92 5.44
N ALA A 844 7.09 -4.06 5.00
CA ALA A 844 8.09 -4.87 5.69
C ALA A 844 9.17 -5.35 4.71
N SER A 845 10.39 -5.62 5.20
CA SER A 845 11.42 -6.23 4.37
C SER A 845 11.00 -7.66 3.97
N SER A 846 11.37 -8.13 2.78
CA SER A 846 11.03 -9.45 2.27
C SER A 846 12.18 -10.09 1.47
N ASP A 847 12.99 -10.97 2.09
CA ASP A 847 13.94 -11.77 1.30
C ASP A 847 13.22 -12.85 0.48
N THR A 848 12.05 -13.32 0.93
CA THR A 848 11.22 -14.28 0.18
C THR A 848 10.73 -13.70 -1.14
N LYS A 849 10.49 -12.38 -1.22
CA LYS A 849 10.14 -11.69 -2.47
C LYS A 849 11.28 -11.62 -3.49
N TYR A 850 12.53 -11.83 -3.09
CA TYR A 850 13.61 -12.10 -4.06
C TYR A 850 13.47 -13.47 -4.72
N ALA A 851 12.86 -14.43 -4.02
CA ALA A 851 12.69 -15.80 -4.47
C ALA A 851 11.34 -16.04 -5.16
N ASP A 852 10.36 -15.16 -5.01
CA ASP A 852 9.10 -15.15 -5.78
C ASP A 852 9.29 -14.34 -7.06
N PHE A 853 9.51 -15.03 -8.19
CA PHE A 853 9.72 -14.36 -9.48
C PHE A 853 9.07 -15.06 -10.68
N LEU A 854 8.62 -16.32 -10.53
CA LEU A 854 7.83 -17.04 -11.53
C LEU A 854 6.35 -16.89 -11.20
N GLY A 855 5.69 -15.94 -11.86
CA GLY A 855 4.26 -15.72 -11.69
C GLY A 855 3.89 -14.67 -10.66
N ASP A 856 4.81 -14.30 -9.75
CA ASP A 856 4.58 -13.28 -8.70
C ASP A 856 3.35 -13.65 -7.84
N ASP A 857 3.27 -14.92 -7.47
CA ASP A 857 2.11 -15.53 -6.82
C ASP A 857 2.19 -15.50 -5.28
N GLY A 858 3.24 -14.90 -4.73
CA GLY A 858 3.50 -14.83 -3.30
C GLY A 858 4.30 -16.02 -2.77
N MET A 859 4.71 -16.98 -3.61
CA MET A 859 5.45 -18.16 -3.17
C MET A 859 6.90 -18.18 -3.67
N PRO A 860 7.87 -18.60 -2.84
CA PRO A 860 9.27 -18.65 -3.24
C PRO A 860 9.58 -19.84 -4.16
N ASP A 861 10.10 -19.54 -5.35
CA ASP A 861 10.55 -20.51 -6.37
C ASP A 861 11.84 -21.24 -5.99
N VAL A 862 12.64 -20.62 -5.12
CA VAL A 862 13.92 -21.14 -4.64
C VAL A 862 13.99 -21.01 -3.12
N ALA A 863 14.77 -21.89 -2.48
CA ALA A 863 15.03 -21.77 -1.06
C ALA A 863 16.02 -20.62 -0.82
N ILE A 864 15.62 -19.62 -0.03
CA ILE A 864 16.43 -18.44 0.25
C ILE A 864 16.69 -18.26 1.74
N GLY A 865 17.89 -17.77 2.08
CA GLY A 865 18.23 -17.39 3.45
C GLY A 865 19.34 -16.34 3.48
N ARG A 866 19.45 -15.64 4.60
CA ARG A 866 20.39 -14.53 4.79
C ARG A 866 21.37 -14.78 5.92
N LEU A 867 22.63 -14.43 5.70
CA LEU A 867 23.67 -14.28 6.71
C LEU A 867 23.87 -12.77 6.96
N PRO A 868 23.21 -12.15 7.96
CA PRO A 868 23.12 -10.70 8.14
C PRO A 868 24.38 -10.11 8.82
N VAL A 869 25.55 -10.41 8.28
CA VAL A 869 26.85 -10.06 8.86
C VAL A 869 27.26 -8.63 8.51
N THR A 870 27.99 -8.00 9.43
CA THR A 870 28.60 -6.67 9.25
C THR A 870 30.12 -6.75 9.07
N SER A 871 30.73 -7.89 9.40
CA SER A 871 32.17 -8.11 9.28
C SER A 871 32.53 -9.54 8.86
N GLY A 872 33.72 -9.70 8.25
CA GLY A 872 34.23 -11.02 7.89
C GLY A 872 34.48 -11.93 9.10
N ALA A 873 34.68 -11.36 10.30
CA ALA A 873 34.83 -12.12 11.52
C ALA A 873 33.52 -12.81 11.93
N GLU A 874 32.40 -12.09 11.88
CA GLU A 874 31.06 -12.65 12.12
C GLU A 874 30.71 -13.73 11.09
N LEU A 875 31.03 -13.48 9.81
CA LEU A 875 30.82 -14.47 8.75
C LEU A 875 31.59 -15.76 9.00
N ASN A 876 32.89 -15.67 9.30
CA ASN A 876 33.71 -16.84 9.64
C ASN A 876 33.18 -17.57 10.89
N THR A 877 32.55 -16.86 11.82
CA THR A 877 31.88 -17.46 12.98
C THR A 877 30.68 -18.30 12.56
N ILE A 878 29.75 -17.72 11.79
CA ILE A 878 28.56 -18.43 11.34
C ILE A 878 28.91 -19.63 10.46
N VAL A 879 29.88 -19.49 9.54
CA VAL A 879 30.32 -20.59 8.67
C VAL A 879 30.88 -21.76 9.49
N ARG A 880 31.67 -21.49 10.55
CA ARG A 880 32.14 -22.53 11.47
C ARG A 880 30.98 -23.20 12.19
N GLN A 881 30.01 -22.44 12.69
CA GLN A 881 28.84 -23.01 13.37
C GLN A 881 28.06 -23.96 12.44
N ILE A 882 27.86 -23.58 11.18
CA ILE A 882 27.20 -24.43 10.16
C ILE A 882 27.95 -25.75 10.01
N ILE A 883 29.27 -25.69 9.82
CA ILE A 883 30.11 -26.88 9.63
C ILE A 883 30.08 -27.77 10.88
N ASP A 884 30.21 -27.20 12.06
CA ASP A 884 30.22 -27.95 13.33
C ASP A 884 28.86 -28.60 13.60
N TYR A 885 27.77 -27.87 13.38
CA TYR A 885 26.40 -28.39 13.52
C TYR A 885 26.15 -29.58 12.58
N GLU A 886 26.48 -29.45 11.30
CA GLU A 886 26.24 -30.50 10.32
C GLU A 886 27.13 -31.74 10.53
N ASN A 887 28.37 -31.55 10.99
CA ASN A 887 29.25 -32.65 11.41
C ASN A 887 28.71 -33.39 12.64
N ALA A 888 28.02 -32.69 13.54
CA ALA A 888 27.37 -33.26 14.72
C ALA A 888 25.93 -33.74 14.46
N PHE A 889 25.37 -33.52 13.26
CA PHE A 889 23.94 -33.67 13.00
C PHE A 889 23.36 -35.04 13.39
N ASP A 890 24.09 -36.12 13.10
CA ASP A 890 23.62 -37.47 13.39
C ASP A 890 23.47 -37.76 14.90
N THR A 891 24.16 -36.98 15.76
CA THR A 891 24.08 -37.08 17.22
C THR A 891 23.04 -36.16 17.86
N ILE A 892 22.47 -35.20 17.12
CA ILE A 892 21.48 -34.26 17.65
C ILE A 892 20.17 -35.00 17.99
N GLY A 893 19.70 -34.84 19.23
CA GLY A 893 18.45 -35.42 19.73
C GLY A 893 17.19 -34.79 19.11
N ASN A 894 16.01 -35.37 19.38
CA ASN A 894 14.71 -34.84 18.91
C ASN A 894 14.06 -33.92 19.95
N GLY A 895 14.84 -33.22 20.77
CA GLY A 895 14.30 -32.29 21.75
C GLY A 895 13.62 -31.11 21.07
N ILE A 896 12.49 -30.67 21.59
CA ILE A 896 11.83 -29.42 21.18
C ILE A 896 11.44 -28.63 22.43
N THR A 897 11.75 -27.34 22.45
CA THR A 897 11.30 -26.42 23.50
C THR A 897 10.12 -25.62 22.96
N LEU A 898 8.97 -25.73 23.63
CA LEU A 898 7.75 -24.98 23.32
C LEU A 898 7.69 -23.80 24.29
N PHE A 899 7.87 -22.58 23.79
CA PHE A 899 7.94 -21.36 24.58
C PHE A 899 6.74 -20.46 24.28
N ALA A 900 6.03 -19.97 25.31
CA ALA A 900 4.84 -19.17 25.10
C ALA A 900 4.71 -17.98 26.06
N ASP A 901 4.23 -16.85 25.54
CA ASP A 901 3.81 -15.70 26.35
C ASP A 901 2.51 -15.97 27.13
N ALA A 902 2.15 -15.05 28.02
CA ALA A 902 0.89 -15.10 28.74
C ALA A 902 -0.29 -14.87 27.78
N PRO A 903 -1.43 -15.55 28.00
CA PRO A 903 -2.64 -15.30 27.21
C PRO A 903 -3.14 -13.88 27.45
N ASP A 904 -3.63 -13.25 26.39
CA ASP A 904 -4.27 -11.93 26.43
C ASP A 904 -5.43 -11.88 25.42
N PRO A 905 -6.14 -10.74 25.24
CA PRO A 905 -7.24 -10.67 24.27
C PRO A 905 -6.88 -11.12 22.85
N GLN A 906 -5.62 -10.94 22.43
CA GLN A 906 -5.15 -11.27 21.08
C GLN A 906 -4.89 -12.78 20.90
N GLY A 907 -4.81 -13.57 21.98
CA GLY A 907 -4.71 -15.02 21.87
C GLY A 907 -4.26 -15.78 23.12
N ASP A 908 -4.54 -17.08 23.13
CA ASP A 908 -3.98 -18.03 24.10
C ASP A 908 -2.81 -18.80 23.46
N PHE A 909 -1.62 -18.21 23.55
CA PHE A 909 -0.39 -18.76 22.97
C PHE A 909 0.02 -20.11 23.55
N ALA A 910 -0.30 -20.36 24.82
CA ALA A 910 -0.01 -21.64 25.47
C ALA A 910 -0.91 -22.74 24.90
N ALA A 911 -2.20 -22.45 24.71
CA ALA A 911 -3.13 -23.38 24.06
C ALA A 911 -2.71 -23.71 22.62
N MET A 912 -2.31 -22.71 21.83
CA MET A 912 -1.80 -22.94 20.46
C MET A 912 -0.59 -23.89 20.44
N GLN A 913 0.35 -23.70 21.37
CA GLN A 913 1.52 -24.58 21.52
C GLN A 913 1.15 -25.98 21.99
N ASP A 914 0.17 -26.11 22.89
CA ASP A 914 -0.36 -27.41 23.33
C ASP A 914 -1.05 -28.16 22.17
N ASP A 915 -1.77 -27.45 21.30
CA ASP A 915 -2.41 -28.02 20.11
C ASP A 915 -1.38 -28.53 19.09
N ILE A 916 -0.29 -27.79 18.88
CA ILE A 916 0.86 -28.26 18.08
C ILE A 916 1.47 -29.49 18.76
N ALA A 917 1.76 -29.43 20.06
CA ALA A 917 2.36 -30.53 20.80
C ALA A 917 1.54 -31.83 20.74
N ALA A 918 0.22 -31.72 20.72
CA ALA A 918 -0.70 -32.86 20.61
C ALA A 918 -0.66 -33.52 19.22
N GLN A 919 -0.33 -32.75 18.18
CA GLN A 919 -0.22 -33.21 16.80
C GLN A 919 1.18 -33.73 16.47
N LEU A 920 2.20 -33.33 17.25
CA LEU A 920 3.58 -33.74 17.02
C LEU A 920 3.74 -35.27 16.99
N PRO A 921 4.43 -35.81 15.97
CA PRO A 921 4.82 -37.20 15.94
C PRO A 921 5.57 -37.61 17.22
N GLY A 922 5.24 -38.78 17.78
CA GLY A 922 5.75 -39.23 19.08
C GLY A 922 7.27 -39.49 19.18
N ILE A 923 8.04 -39.11 18.16
CA ILE A 923 9.50 -39.09 18.18
C ILE A 923 10.07 -37.80 18.80
N TRP A 924 9.27 -36.74 18.89
CA TRP A 924 9.65 -35.47 19.47
C TRP A 924 9.62 -35.55 21.01
N GLU A 925 10.55 -34.86 21.65
CA GLU A 925 10.66 -34.78 23.11
C GLU A 925 10.33 -33.35 23.57
N PRO A 926 9.04 -32.96 23.64
CA PRO A 926 8.65 -31.59 23.97
C PRO A 926 8.91 -31.23 25.43
N THR A 927 9.47 -30.04 25.63
CA THR A 927 9.60 -29.37 26.91
C THR A 927 8.86 -28.04 26.84
N SER A 928 7.72 -27.94 27.52
CA SER A 928 6.92 -26.71 27.58
C SER A 928 7.43 -25.76 28.65
N VAL A 929 7.57 -24.48 28.28
CA VAL A 929 7.89 -23.37 29.18
C VAL A 929 6.91 -22.24 28.85
N TYR A 930 5.81 -22.12 29.58
CA TYR A 930 4.80 -21.07 29.32
C TYR A 930 4.81 -20.04 30.44
N ARG A 931 4.76 -18.75 30.12
CA ARG A 931 4.76 -17.66 31.12
C ARG A 931 3.67 -17.85 32.19
N SER A 932 2.53 -18.40 31.82
CA SER A 932 1.40 -18.71 32.72
C SER A 932 1.68 -19.79 33.78
N GLN A 933 2.75 -20.57 33.64
CA GLN A 933 3.12 -21.66 34.56
C GLN A 933 3.99 -21.21 35.74
N PHE A 934 4.53 -19.98 35.70
CA PHE A 934 5.50 -19.48 36.66
C PHE A 934 4.96 -18.29 37.45
N GLU A 935 5.49 -18.12 38.67
CA GLU A 935 5.10 -17.05 39.58
C GLU A 935 5.50 -15.67 39.03
N ASP A 936 6.66 -15.58 38.39
CA ASP A 936 7.22 -14.35 37.82
C ASP A 936 8.03 -14.62 36.54
N VAL A 937 8.41 -13.52 35.85
CA VAL A 937 9.21 -13.56 34.63
C VAL A 937 10.62 -14.12 34.84
N GLU A 938 11.22 -13.88 36.01
CA GLU A 938 12.58 -14.35 36.33
C GLU A 938 12.64 -15.88 36.42
N ALA A 939 11.62 -16.50 37.03
CA ALA A 939 11.45 -17.95 37.08
C ALA A 939 11.17 -18.54 35.69
N THR A 940 10.38 -17.85 34.86
CA THR A 940 10.11 -18.23 33.47
C THR A 940 11.43 -18.24 32.66
N ARG A 941 12.22 -17.17 32.75
CA ARG A 941 13.54 -17.01 32.12
C ARG A 941 14.51 -18.11 32.52
N ALA A 942 14.62 -18.39 33.82
CA ALA A 942 15.50 -19.43 34.33
C ALA A 942 15.11 -20.82 33.79
N ALA A 943 13.80 -21.11 33.69
CA ALA A 943 13.32 -22.36 33.11
C ALA A 943 13.59 -22.45 31.60
N PHE A 944 13.42 -21.35 30.87
CA PHE A 944 13.74 -21.27 29.45
C PHE A 944 15.23 -21.52 29.17
N PHE A 945 16.14 -20.87 29.90
CA PHE A 945 17.58 -21.08 29.75
C PHE A 945 17.99 -22.52 30.06
N GLU A 946 17.42 -23.13 31.09
CA GLU A 946 17.67 -24.55 31.39
C GLU A 946 17.11 -25.50 30.31
N ALA A 947 16.04 -25.12 29.62
CA ALA A 947 15.50 -25.88 28.50
C ALA A 947 16.40 -25.77 27.26
N VAL A 948 16.84 -24.56 26.89
CA VAL A 948 17.72 -24.35 25.72
C VAL A 948 19.12 -24.92 25.95
N LYS A 949 19.64 -24.83 27.18
CA LYS A 949 20.94 -25.41 27.54
C LYS A 949 21.06 -26.89 27.20
N ARG A 950 19.96 -27.63 27.31
CA ARG A 950 19.88 -29.06 26.95
C ARG A 950 19.93 -29.33 25.45
N SER A 951 20.24 -28.32 24.64
CA SER A 951 20.44 -28.43 23.18
C SER A 951 19.22 -29.04 22.47
N PRO A 952 18.01 -28.43 22.62
CA PRO A 952 16.87 -28.86 21.81
C PRO A 952 17.21 -28.66 20.33
N ARG A 953 16.58 -29.44 19.45
CA ARG A 953 16.73 -29.25 18.02
C ARG A 953 16.00 -28.00 17.54
N VAL A 954 14.81 -27.76 18.11
CA VAL A 954 13.96 -26.62 17.78
C VAL A 954 13.53 -25.90 19.06
N VAL A 955 13.58 -24.57 19.04
CA VAL A 955 12.85 -23.71 19.96
C VAL A 955 11.70 -23.10 19.17
N ASN A 956 10.46 -23.42 19.54
CA ASN A 956 9.26 -22.89 18.92
C ASN A 956 8.64 -21.87 19.87
N TYR A 957 8.53 -20.61 19.46
CA TYR A 957 7.95 -19.54 20.29
C TYR A 957 6.63 -19.03 19.72
N PHE A 958 5.63 -18.84 20.58
CA PHE A 958 4.37 -18.14 20.27
C PHE A 958 4.13 -17.03 21.30
N GLY A 959 3.76 -15.85 20.83
CA GLY A 959 3.50 -14.71 21.70
C GLY A 959 3.85 -13.41 21.02
N HIS A 960 4.02 -12.36 21.83
CA HIS A 960 4.41 -11.05 21.34
C HIS A 960 5.93 -10.92 21.23
N SER A 961 6.40 -10.00 20.42
CA SER A 961 7.82 -9.68 20.32
C SER A 961 7.96 -8.26 19.84
N GLY A 962 8.92 -7.55 20.45
CA GLY A 962 9.50 -6.35 19.87
C GLY A 962 10.62 -6.74 18.91
N MET A 963 11.39 -5.75 18.44
CA MET A 963 12.53 -6.04 17.55
C MET A 963 13.68 -6.74 18.26
N THR A 964 13.83 -6.56 19.58
CA THR A 964 14.98 -7.05 20.36
C THR A 964 14.61 -7.98 21.51
N THR A 965 13.32 -8.22 21.72
CA THR A 965 12.75 -8.91 22.90
C THR A 965 11.54 -9.74 22.53
N LEU A 966 11.35 -10.88 23.20
CA LEU A 966 10.13 -11.67 23.23
C LEU A 966 9.30 -11.28 24.48
N GLY A 967 7.99 -11.19 24.32
CA GLY A 967 7.01 -10.80 25.35
C GLY A 967 6.60 -9.32 25.29
N LYS A 968 5.31 -9.02 25.61
CA LYS A 968 4.71 -7.67 25.49
C LYS A 968 4.80 -6.77 26.72
N ARG A 969 4.74 -7.33 27.93
CA ARG A 969 4.58 -6.57 29.21
C ARG A 969 5.78 -6.71 30.15
N GLU A 970 6.38 -7.89 30.13
CA GLU A 970 7.58 -8.26 30.87
C GLU A 970 8.49 -8.99 29.86
N PRO A 971 9.70 -8.49 29.57
CA PRO A 971 10.56 -9.11 28.56
C PRO A 971 10.96 -10.52 29.01
N LEU A 972 10.43 -11.52 28.32
CA LEU A 972 10.65 -12.94 28.58
C LEU A 972 12.06 -13.36 28.19
N PHE A 973 12.59 -12.78 27.12
CA PHE A 973 13.93 -13.03 26.59
C PHE A 973 14.29 -11.92 25.62
N GLY A 974 15.55 -11.50 25.54
CA GLY A 974 15.97 -10.54 24.51
C GLY A 974 17.47 -10.51 24.30
N VAL A 975 17.93 -9.59 23.44
CA VAL A 975 19.34 -9.43 23.06
C VAL A 975 20.25 -9.27 24.29
N ALA A 976 19.80 -8.52 25.31
CA ALA A 976 20.55 -8.29 26.54
C ALA A 976 20.80 -9.57 27.37
N ASP A 977 20.06 -10.64 27.10
CA ASP A 977 20.12 -11.88 27.86
C ASP A 977 21.08 -12.91 27.29
N LEU A 978 21.51 -12.72 26.02
CA LEU A 978 22.38 -13.65 25.30
C LEU A 978 23.71 -13.89 26.01
N GLU A 979 24.28 -12.87 26.67
CA GLU A 979 25.53 -13.00 27.45
C GLU A 979 25.44 -14.05 28.59
N THR A 980 24.22 -14.39 29.01
CA THR A 980 23.97 -15.35 30.10
C THR A 980 23.46 -16.70 29.63
N MET A 981 23.14 -16.81 28.34
CA MET A 981 22.68 -18.03 27.69
C MET A 981 23.87 -18.97 27.46
N THR A 982 23.64 -20.28 27.60
CA THR A 982 24.67 -21.31 27.37
C THR A 982 24.03 -22.54 26.74
N ILE A 983 24.78 -23.26 25.90
CA ILE A 983 24.33 -24.48 25.23
C ILE A 983 25.35 -25.60 25.47
N ASP A 984 24.88 -26.80 25.86
CA ASP A 984 25.77 -27.92 26.23
C ASP A 984 26.42 -28.60 25.01
N GLU A 985 25.71 -28.74 23.88
CA GLU A 985 26.17 -29.50 22.70
C GLU A 985 25.98 -28.76 21.37
N THR A 986 24.74 -28.53 20.92
CA THR A 986 24.45 -27.99 19.57
C THR A 986 23.37 -26.93 19.60
N GLN A 987 23.55 -25.88 18.80
CA GLN A 987 22.62 -24.75 18.73
C GLN A 987 21.26 -25.16 18.12
N PRO A 988 20.12 -24.69 18.67
CA PRO A 988 18.79 -24.94 18.13
C PRO A 988 18.50 -24.12 16.87
N ILE A 989 17.49 -24.57 16.13
CA ILE A 989 16.73 -23.73 15.19
C ILE A 989 15.67 -22.97 15.99
N PHE A 990 15.61 -21.66 15.85
CA PHE A 990 14.54 -20.84 16.42
C PHE A 990 13.42 -20.65 15.39
N ALA A 991 12.22 -21.14 15.68
CA ALA A 991 11.00 -20.84 14.94
C ALA A 991 10.18 -19.84 15.77
N ALA A 992 10.25 -18.56 15.39
CA ALA A 992 9.64 -17.45 16.11
C ALA A 992 8.30 -17.07 15.45
N MET A 993 7.21 -17.61 15.99
CA MET A 993 5.83 -17.39 15.52
C MET A 993 5.23 -16.19 16.27
N THR A 994 5.72 -15.01 15.91
CA THR A 994 5.51 -13.74 16.64
C THR A 994 5.67 -12.55 15.69
N CYS A 995 5.65 -11.30 16.14
CA CYS A 995 5.87 -10.12 15.29
C CYS A 995 7.33 -9.63 15.35
N LEU A 996 7.86 -9.02 14.30
CA LEU A 996 9.09 -8.20 14.29
C LEU A 996 10.43 -8.84 14.74
N ALA A 997 10.45 -10.12 15.17
CA ALA A 997 11.63 -10.77 15.75
C ALA A 997 12.83 -10.84 14.79
N SER A 998 12.58 -10.83 13.47
CA SER A 998 13.62 -10.85 12.43
C SER A 998 13.58 -9.60 11.55
N ARG A 999 13.22 -8.45 12.14
CA ARG A 999 13.22 -7.15 11.47
C ARG A 999 14.63 -6.57 11.29
N PHE A 1000 15.44 -7.24 10.48
CA PHE A 1000 16.87 -6.98 10.32
C PHE A 1000 17.20 -5.66 9.59
N GLU A 1001 16.22 -5.10 8.89
CA GLU A 1001 16.38 -3.96 7.99
C GLU A 1001 16.42 -2.59 8.69
N VAL A 1002 16.21 -2.55 10.02
CA VAL A 1002 16.08 -1.29 10.74
C VAL A 1002 17.45 -0.65 10.99
N PRO A 1003 17.69 0.59 10.52
CA PRO A 1003 18.96 1.28 10.72
C PRO A 1003 19.36 1.38 12.19
N GLY A 1004 20.60 0.98 12.51
CA GLY A 1004 21.16 1.10 13.84
C GLY A 1004 20.62 0.14 14.90
N VAL A 1005 19.73 -0.79 14.51
CA VAL A 1005 19.16 -1.84 15.35
C VAL A 1005 19.70 -3.20 14.92
N ILE A 1006 20.00 -4.03 15.92
CA ILE A 1006 20.26 -5.46 15.72
C ILE A 1006 19.01 -6.17 16.25
N SER A 1007 18.25 -6.78 15.34
CA SER A 1007 17.06 -7.54 15.72
C SER A 1007 17.44 -8.77 16.55
N LEU A 1008 16.47 -9.32 17.29
CA LEU A 1008 16.67 -10.52 18.08
C LEU A 1008 17.14 -11.70 17.21
N GLY A 1009 16.56 -11.85 16.02
CA GLY A 1009 16.94 -12.89 15.07
C GLY A 1009 18.38 -12.75 14.57
N GLU A 1010 18.84 -11.53 14.28
CA GLU A 1010 20.25 -11.29 13.93
C GLU A 1010 21.18 -11.63 15.09
N ALA A 1011 20.85 -11.17 16.31
CA ALA A 1011 21.67 -11.39 17.48
C ALA A 1011 21.77 -12.89 17.85
N LEU A 1012 20.65 -13.63 17.75
CA LEU A 1012 20.59 -15.08 17.97
C LEU A 1012 21.48 -15.85 16.99
N LEU A 1013 21.53 -15.43 15.72
CA LEU A 1013 22.33 -16.13 14.70
C LEU A 1013 23.83 -15.82 14.82
N VAL A 1014 24.19 -14.58 15.15
CA VAL A 1014 25.60 -14.14 15.24
C VAL A 1014 26.28 -14.65 16.52
N ASP A 1015 25.52 -14.86 17.59
CA ASP A 1015 26.07 -15.38 18.85
C ASP A 1015 26.42 -16.88 18.76
N GLU A 1016 27.64 -17.23 19.15
CA GLU A 1016 28.18 -18.60 19.05
C GLU A 1016 27.41 -19.62 19.92
N GLU A 1017 26.72 -19.17 20.96
CA GLU A 1017 26.04 -20.00 21.96
C GLU A 1017 24.50 -19.87 21.92
N ALA A 1018 23.91 -19.37 20.82
CA ALA A 1018 22.48 -19.06 20.77
C ALA A 1018 21.67 -19.88 19.75
N ALA A 1019 21.81 -19.65 18.44
CA ALA A 1019 21.02 -20.34 17.40
C ALA A 1019 21.86 -20.69 16.16
N ILE A 1020 21.47 -21.75 15.44
CA ILE A 1020 22.08 -22.10 14.13
C ILE A 1020 21.31 -21.52 12.94
N ALA A 1021 20.01 -21.26 13.15
CA ALA A 1021 19.11 -20.65 12.19
C ALA A 1021 17.93 -20.03 12.95
N VAL A 1022 17.43 -18.91 12.44
CA VAL A 1022 16.22 -18.25 12.95
C VAL A 1022 15.24 -18.12 11.78
N TRP A 1023 14.04 -18.66 11.96
CA TRP A 1023 12.90 -18.44 11.07
C TRP A 1023 11.88 -17.58 11.81
N GLY A 1024 11.70 -16.35 11.37
CA GLY A 1024 10.81 -15.39 12.01
C GLY A 1024 10.53 -14.18 11.13
N PRO A 1025 9.58 -13.31 11.51
CA PRO A 1025 9.12 -12.26 10.61
C PRO A 1025 9.77 -10.89 10.81
N SER A 1026 9.81 -10.11 9.72
CA SER A 1026 10.12 -8.67 9.72
C SER A 1026 8.89 -7.81 10.04
N GLY A 1027 7.69 -8.30 9.76
CA GLY A 1027 6.42 -7.59 9.95
C GLY A 1027 5.52 -8.19 11.04
N ASN A 1028 4.24 -7.82 10.99
CA ASN A 1028 3.23 -8.29 11.93
C ASN A 1028 2.69 -9.66 11.51
N SER A 1029 2.79 -10.63 12.41
CA SER A 1029 2.35 -12.00 12.17
C SER A 1029 0.93 -12.22 12.69
N VAL A 1030 0.14 -12.97 11.93
CA VAL A 1030 -1.20 -13.41 12.34
C VAL A 1030 -1.13 -14.77 13.03
N ASN A 1031 -1.78 -14.90 14.19
CA ASN A 1031 -1.69 -16.11 15.03
C ASN A 1031 -2.15 -17.39 14.32
N GLU A 1032 -3.24 -17.33 13.55
CA GLU A 1032 -3.80 -18.48 12.84
C GLU A 1032 -2.80 -19.03 11.79
N TYR A 1033 -2.34 -18.17 10.88
CA TYR A 1033 -1.39 -18.57 9.84
C TYR A 1033 -0.04 -18.99 10.44
N ALA A 1034 0.42 -18.34 11.51
CA ALA A 1034 1.64 -18.73 12.21
C ALA A 1034 1.53 -20.14 12.83
N THR A 1035 0.33 -20.50 13.33
CA THR A 1035 0.03 -21.86 13.81
C THR A 1035 0.14 -22.88 12.70
N LEU A 1036 -0.43 -22.58 11.51
CA LEU A 1036 -0.33 -23.44 10.34
C LEU A 1036 1.13 -23.62 9.88
N LEU A 1037 1.88 -22.53 9.78
CA LEU A 1037 3.30 -22.54 9.39
C LEU A 1037 4.14 -23.37 10.37
N SER A 1038 3.97 -23.16 11.68
CA SER A 1038 4.69 -23.91 12.71
C SER A 1038 4.41 -25.41 12.66
N SER A 1039 3.13 -25.78 12.56
CA SER A 1039 2.72 -27.18 12.47
C SER A 1039 3.30 -27.84 11.22
N ALA A 1040 3.15 -27.20 10.06
CA ALA A 1040 3.65 -27.71 8.79
C ALA A 1040 5.18 -27.87 8.79
N PHE A 1041 5.90 -26.90 9.34
CA PHE A 1041 7.35 -26.96 9.48
C PHE A 1041 7.82 -28.15 10.32
N LEU A 1042 7.20 -28.37 11.48
CA LEU A 1042 7.56 -29.47 12.39
C LEU A 1042 7.20 -30.84 11.79
N ASP A 1043 6.09 -30.92 11.05
CA ASP A 1043 5.70 -32.14 10.33
C ASP A 1043 6.65 -32.46 9.18
N GLU A 1044 7.04 -31.49 8.37
CA GLU A 1044 8.00 -31.68 7.28
C GLU A 1044 9.40 -32.05 7.80
N LEU A 1045 9.82 -31.41 8.89
CA LEU A 1045 11.06 -31.74 9.60
C LEU A 1045 11.04 -33.19 10.12
N HIS A 1046 9.88 -33.71 10.52
CA HIS A 1046 9.71 -35.12 10.90
C HIS A 1046 9.69 -36.05 9.68
N ALA A 1047 8.93 -35.70 8.65
CA ALA A 1047 8.70 -36.54 7.48
C ALA A 1047 10.01 -36.92 6.79
N GLY A 1048 10.99 -36.03 6.81
CA GLY A 1048 12.31 -36.25 6.24
C GLY A 1048 12.26 -36.45 4.72
N ILE A 1049 11.20 -35.94 4.07
CA ILE A 1049 11.07 -35.89 2.62
C ILE A 1049 12.13 -34.96 2.07
N GLU A 1050 12.19 -33.75 2.63
CA GLU A 1050 13.31 -32.83 2.50
C GLU A 1050 14.22 -32.96 3.72
N THR A 1051 15.53 -32.79 3.52
CA THR A 1051 16.52 -32.87 4.60
C THR A 1051 17.12 -31.54 5.01
N ARG A 1052 16.80 -30.49 4.25
CA ARG A 1052 17.43 -29.16 4.29
C ARG A 1052 16.37 -28.13 4.67
N ILE A 1053 16.73 -27.14 5.48
CA ILE A 1053 15.77 -26.24 6.14
C ILE A 1053 14.97 -25.38 5.15
N GLY A 1054 15.59 -24.87 4.08
CA GLY A 1054 14.92 -24.00 3.12
C GLY A 1054 13.76 -24.68 2.39
N PRO A 1055 13.96 -25.86 1.75
CA PRO A 1055 12.86 -26.62 1.15
C PRO A 1055 11.76 -27.02 2.14
N ILE A 1056 12.09 -27.26 3.41
CA ILE A 1056 11.11 -27.52 4.47
C ILE A 1056 10.25 -26.27 4.70
N ILE A 1057 10.86 -25.08 4.76
CA ILE A 1057 10.15 -23.80 4.89
C ILE A 1057 9.26 -23.53 3.66
N ASN A 1058 9.77 -23.69 2.43
CA ASN A 1058 8.96 -23.49 1.22
C ASN A 1058 7.73 -24.43 1.19
N ARG A 1059 7.87 -25.66 1.70
CA ARG A 1059 6.73 -26.58 1.84
C ARG A 1059 5.76 -26.16 2.94
N ALA A 1060 6.25 -25.60 4.05
CA ALA A 1060 5.38 -25.00 5.06
C ALA A 1060 4.59 -23.82 4.48
N PHE A 1061 5.24 -22.93 3.71
CA PHE A 1061 4.57 -21.81 3.03
C PHE A 1061 3.47 -22.26 2.08
N SER A 1062 3.63 -23.39 1.37
CA SER A 1062 2.58 -23.91 0.48
C SER A 1062 1.24 -24.22 1.18
N GLN A 1063 1.21 -24.28 2.52
CA GLN A 1063 -0.06 -24.40 3.26
C GLN A 1063 -0.90 -23.12 3.24
N LEU A 1064 -0.29 -21.98 2.93
CA LEU A 1064 -0.95 -20.68 2.86
C LEU A 1064 -1.35 -20.29 1.43
N ASP A 1065 -1.07 -21.14 0.44
CA ASP A 1065 -1.39 -20.88 -0.97
C ASP A 1065 -2.90 -20.70 -1.18
N GLY A 1066 -3.28 -19.59 -1.83
CA GLY A 1066 -4.66 -19.21 -2.10
C GLY A 1066 -5.47 -18.71 -0.89
N MET A 1067 -4.84 -18.46 0.26
CA MET A 1067 -5.49 -17.82 1.42
C MET A 1067 -5.40 -16.29 1.34
N GLU A 1068 -6.46 -15.59 1.77
CA GLU A 1068 -6.67 -14.14 1.60
C GLU A 1068 -5.48 -13.29 2.10
N ASP A 1069 -4.89 -13.62 3.27
CA ASP A 1069 -3.67 -12.97 3.79
C ASP A 1069 -2.45 -13.93 3.86
N GLY A 1070 -2.55 -15.08 3.19
CA GLY A 1070 -1.46 -16.06 3.19
C GLY A 1070 -0.18 -15.51 2.59
N ARG A 1071 -0.31 -14.64 1.58
CA ARG A 1071 0.80 -13.96 0.91
C ARG A 1071 1.62 -13.11 1.86
N ASP A 1072 0.98 -12.26 2.66
CA ASP A 1072 1.65 -11.36 3.60
C ASP A 1072 2.54 -12.14 4.57
N MET A 1073 2.02 -13.27 5.08
CA MET A 1073 2.75 -14.15 5.97
C MET A 1073 3.99 -14.75 5.30
N VAL A 1074 3.91 -15.14 4.03
CA VAL A 1074 5.08 -15.62 3.27
C VAL A 1074 6.08 -14.49 3.02
N GLU A 1075 5.60 -13.29 2.69
CA GLU A 1075 6.45 -12.14 2.39
C GLU A 1075 7.22 -11.64 3.63
N ILE A 1076 6.65 -11.73 4.83
CA ILE A 1076 7.32 -11.23 6.05
C ILE A 1076 8.20 -12.25 6.77
N TYR A 1077 8.05 -13.57 6.55
CA TYR A 1077 8.84 -14.58 7.28
C TYR A 1077 10.17 -14.89 6.57
N HIS A 1078 11.28 -14.70 7.30
CA HIS A 1078 12.65 -14.85 6.76
C HIS A 1078 13.39 -15.99 7.41
N LEU A 1079 14.23 -16.68 6.63
CA LEU A 1079 15.27 -17.53 7.16
C LEU A 1079 16.57 -16.72 7.32
N LEU A 1080 16.91 -16.39 8.57
CA LEU A 1080 18.26 -15.97 8.93
C LEU A 1080 19.10 -17.23 9.17
N GLY A 1081 20.00 -17.53 8.23
CA GLY A 1081 20.82 -18.74 8.23
C GLY A 1081 21.03 -19.29 6.81
N ASP A 1082 21.71 -20.43 6.73
CA ASP A 1082 21.93 -21.13 5.47
C ASP A 1082 20.69 -21.98 5.08
N PRO A 1083 20.02 -21.71 3.93
CA PRO A 1083 18.88 -22.49 3.46
C PRO A 1083 19.22 -23.94 3.13
N ALA A 1084 20.49 -24.27 2.91
CA ALA A 1084 20.97 -25.64 2.77
C ALA A 1084 21.44 -26.24 4.11
N LEU A 1085 21.13 -25.67 5.27
CA LEU A 1085 21.42 -26.33 6.55
C LEU A 1085 20.69 -27.67 6.63
N ARG A 1086 21.43 -28.75 6.93
CA ARG A 1086 20.85 -30.09 7.14
C ARG A 1086 20.16 -30.18 8.49
N VAL A 1087 18.85 -30.42 8.49
CA VAL A 1087 18.02 -30.39 9.71
C VAL A 1087 17.15 -31.65 9.91
N ALA A 1088 16.99 -32.48 8.88
CA ALA A 1088 16.28 -33.76 8.98
C ALA A 1088 17.11 -34.96 8.49
N LYS A 1089 16.79 -36.15 9.04
CA LYS A 1089 17.34 -37.43 8.57
C LYS A 1089 16.46 -37.90 7.43
N GLY A 1090 17.02 -38.00 6.21
CA GLY A 1090 16.25 -38.39 5.03
C GLY A 1090 15.47 -39.70 5.22
N ALA A 1091 14.25 -39.75 4.70
CA ALA A 1091 13.43 -40.95 4.76
C ALA A 1091 14.16 -42.14 4.11
N ALA A 1092 14.20 -43.28 4.80
CA ALA A 1092 14.68 -44.50 4.16
C ALA A 1092 13.82 -44.78 2.92
N PRO A 1093 14.40 -45.08 1.74
CA PRO A 1093 13.61 -45.40 0.57
C PRO A 1093 12.68 -46.55 0.93
N PRO A 1094 11.41 -46.53 0.48
CA PRO A 1094 10.48 -47.61 0.77
C PRO A 1094 11.11 -48.94 0.33
N ASP A 1095 11.25 -49.89 1.26
CA ASP A 1095 11.86 -51.20 1.05
C ASP A 1095 11.22 -51.88 -0.18
N GLY A 1096 11.90 -51.82 -1.34
CA GLY A 1096 11.50 -52.56 -2.53
C GLY A 1096 11.56 -51.80 -3.85
N ALA A 1097 12.69 -51.23 -4.23
CA ALA A 1097 12.99 -50.98 -5.65
C ALA A 1097 14.43 -51.35 -5.94
N GLY A 1098 14.60 -52.47 -6.63
CA GLY A 1098 15.89 -52.90 -7.15
C GLY A 1098 16.39 -51.93 -8.20
N ASN A 1099 17.62 -51.49 -7.99
CA ASN A 1099 18.61 -51.05 -8.96
C ASN A 1099 18.27 -51.36 -10.43
N ASP A 1100 17.76 -50.36 -11.16
CA ASP A 1100 17.88 -50.26 -12.62
C ASP A 1100 18.15 -48.77 -12.95
N GLY A 1101 19.29 -48.53 -13.59
CA GLY A 1101 19.72 -47.19 -14.02
C GLY A 1101 18.87 -46.66 -15.18
N ASP A 1102 19.00 -45.35 -15.40
CA ASP A 1102 18.24 -44.46 -16.28
C ASP A 1102 16.98 -43.86 -15.64
N GLY A 1103 17.18 -42.75 -14.92
CA GLY A 1103 16.09 -41.88 -14.50
C GLY A 1103 15.54 -41.07 -15.67
N PRO A 1104 14.22 -41.04 -15.91
CA PRO A 1104 13.61 -40.02 -16.72
C PRO A 1104 13.21 -38.82 -15.84
N GLN A 1105 13.45 -37.62 -16.37
CA GLN A 1105 13.02 -36.34 -15.82
C GLN A 1105 11.48 -36.26 -15.65
N PRO A 1106 10.98 -35.46 -14.71
CA PRO A 1106 9.55 -35.16 -14.65
C PRO A 1106 9.15 -34.27 -15.85
N PRO A 1107 8.02 -34.53 -16.52
CA PRO A 1107 7.52 -33.68 -17.58
C PRO A 1107 6.68 -32.51 -17.04
N ILE A 1108 6.93 -31.34 -17.61
CA ILE A 1108 6.09 -30.14 -17.59
C ILE A 1108 4.82 -30.39 -18.43
N ASP A 1109 3.71 -29.81 -17.97
CA ASP A 1109 2.36 -29.69 -18.55
C ASP A 1109 1.49 -30.94 -18.70
N GLN A 1110 0.39 -31.00 -17.93
CA GLN A 1110 -0.98 -30.76 -18.41
C GLN A 1110 -1.97 -30.84 -17.23
N LEU A 1111 -2.47 -29.70 -16.78
CA LEU A 1111 -3.73 -29.61 -16.05
C LEU A 1111 -4.87 -29.97 -17.00
N THR A 1112 -5.58 -31.06 -16.74
CA THR A 1112 -7.03 -31.18 -17.00
C THR A 1112 -7.61 -32.30 -16.14
N GLU A 1113 -8.57 -31.90 -15.31
CA GLU A 1113 -9.73 -32.65 -14.81
C GLU A 1113 -9.55 -34.12 -14.36
N GLY A 1114 -9.78 -34.37 -13.07
CA GLY A 1114 -10.43 -35.62 -12.66
C GLY A 1114 -10.10 -36.16 -11.27
N GLY A 1115 -10.87 -35.72 -10.28
CA GLY A 1115 -11.51 -36.65 -9.34
C GLY A 1115 -10.77 -36.98 -8.05
N CYS A 1116 -10.91 -36.08 -7.06
CA CYS A 1116 -10.90 -36.47 -5.65
C CYS A 1116 -12.29 -37.02 -5.26
N SER A 1117 -12.33 -38.19 -4.64
CA SER A 1117 -13.49 -38.58 -3.85
C SER A 1117 -13.09 -39.35 -2.59
N VAL A 1118 -13.83 -39.01 -1.54
CA VAL A 1118 -14.04 -39.66 -0.23
C VAL A 1118 -13.06 -39.23 0.88
N GLY A 1119 -13.49 -38.49 1.92
CA GLY A 1119 -14.79 -37.90 2.21
C GLY A 1119 -14.95 -37.61 3.70
N TRP A 1120 -15.59 -36.50 4.05
CA TRP A 1120 -16.37 -36.35 5.27
C TRP A 1120 -17.68 -35.63 4.95
N THR A 1121 -18.71 -36.08 5.64
CA THR A 1121 -20.13 -35.98 5.30
C THR A 1121 -20.76 -34.69 5.77
N ASN A 1122 -21.55 -34.02 4.92
CA ASN A 1122 -22.77 -33.38 5.37
C ASN A 1122 -23.91 -33.62 4.37
N ARG A 1123 -25.00 -34.17 4.90
CA ARG A 1123 -26.29 -34.35 4.23
C ARG A 1123 -27.14 -33.11 4.53
N ASN A 1124 -27.61 -32.42 3.50
CA ASN A 1124 -29.04 -32.40 3.21
C ASN A 1124 -29.28 -31.93 1.78
N THR A 1125 -30.01 -32.78 1.06
CA THR A 1125 -30.49 -32.64 -0.32
C THR A 1125 -31.97 -32.34 -0.31
N ALA A 1126 -32.42 -31.43 -1.20
CA ALA A 1126 -33.55 -31.56 -2.14
C ALA A 1126 -33.77 -30.17 -2.76
N GLY A 1127 -33.91 -29.91 -4.06
CA GLY A 1127 -34.22 -30.71 -5.26
C GLY A 1127 -35.17 -29.84 -6.10
N ALA A 1128 -34.88 -29.47 -7.35
CA ALA A 1128 -35.28 -30.15 -8.59
C ALA A 1128 -34.88 -29.21 -9.77
N THR A 1129 -34.11 -29.58 -10.81
CA THR A 1129 -34.33 -30.52 -11.94
C THR A 1129 -35.09 -29.95 -13.16
N LEU A 1130 -34.36 -29.91 -14.31
CA LEU A 1130 -34.76 -29.99 -15.75
C LEU A 1130 -35.32 -28.69 -16.42
N LEU A 1131 -35.08 -28.32 -17.70
CA LEU A 1131 -34.82 -29.05 -18.97
C LEU A 1131 -34.42 -27.96 -20.05
N LEU A 1132 -33.24 -27.97 -20.71
CA LEU A 1132 -32.88 -28.54 -22.04
C LEU A 1132 -33.07 -27.65 -23.33
N ILE A 1133 -32.02 -27.68 -24.20
CA ILE A 1133 -31.94 -27.43 -25.69
C ILE A 1133 -31.60 -25.99 -26.14
N GLY A 1134 -30.66 -25.65 -27.06
CA GLY A 1134 -29.74 -26.37 -27.95
C GLY A 1134 -29.45 -25.58 -29.27
N LEU A 1135 -28.25 -25.76 -29.88
CA LEU A 1135 -27.77 -25.34 -31.24
C LEU A 1135 -27.42 -23.84 -31.46
N ALA A 1136 -26.42 -23.39 -32.25
CA ALA A 1136 -25.44 -24.01 -33.15
C ALA A 1136 -24.31 -23.01 -33.58
N LEU A 1137 -23.07 -23.49 -33.56
CA LEU A 1137 -22.02 -23.43 -34.61
C LEU A 1137 -21.88 -22.26 -35.62
N LEU A 1138 -20.67 -21.66 -35.58
CA LEU A 1138 -19.75 -21.33 -36.70
C LEU A 1138 -19.97 -20.04 -37.53
N ILE A 1139 -19.04 -19.07 -37.42
CA ILE A 1139 -18.35 -18.41 -38.56
C ILE A 1139 -16.97 -17.86 -38.11
N ARG A 1140 -16.01 -18.05 -39.01
CA ARG A 1140 -14.56 -17.79 -38.94
C ARG A 1140 -14.15 -16.30 -38.92
N ARG A 1141 -13.07 -16.02 -38.15
CA ARG A 1141 -11.82 -15.29 -38.52
C ARG A 1141 -11.89 -14.25 -39.66
N ARG A 1142 -11.54 -12.98 -39.37
CA ARG A 1142 -10.19 -12.39 -39.64
C ARG A 1142 -10.11 -10.87 -39.40
N ARG A 1143 -9.02 -10.47 -38.72
CA ARG A 1143 -8.30 -9.16 -38.72
C ARG A 1143 -9.05 -8.02 -38.00
N HIS A 1144 -8.47 -7.29 -37.06
CA HIS A 1144 -7.08 -6.85 -36.91
C HIS A 1144 -6.41 -7.29 -35.62
#